data_AF-A0A939X781-F1
#
_entry.id   AF-A0A939X781-F1
#
_cell.length_a   1.000
_cell.length_b   1.000
_cell.length_c   1.000
_cell.angle_alpha   90.00
_cell.angle_beta   90.00
_cell.angle_gamma   90.00
#
_symmetry.space_group_name_H-M   'P 1'
#
loop_
_entity.id
_entity.type
_entity.pdbx_description
1 polymer ?
#
loop_
_entity_poly.entity_id
_entity_poly.type
_entity_poly.pdbx_seq_one_letter_code
_entity_poly.pdbx_strand_id
1 'polypeptide(L)'
;VMVAISYGPLAGILISVISQIFIFVPLGLPFHYYLIGISVALVVGFLFPKKRKNDLFAIVTVAMITALVTSLLSFPLNAKFNNGYPGNLWGDQFFMMLSKKISSKRFNAYMAVAFIDFPDRLLSVLLGFSLIDLTDSHKSKKKEKILTKSMSGILALIMAGSLLAMNAPLLRAFDGDSENAVENDFDYESDFDTVVYDTDDGLLSCEANAVAQTDDGYIWVGTYAGLYRYNGIAFLEAKIDERIRNVMSLFVDSKGHLWIGTNDSGVFCFDPTTEEVTCYSTDNGLSANAVRAICEDKNGNIYLGTAMSVSRIDSNGSVKSFPEWKNVFHTISLDSTEDGAIIGVTNDGTLFLAKNDLLLDTAEFDQTHSVYYLAAACGPDAILVTTTGNQIVEFKVEDGHLEEYETFSINKHEYFSNIRYSELYQGFFYCGEYGFGFIEPETRAVSDMTEFGFRGSVEDVCVDSQSNIWFASSKHGILKCSHTPFRYLYYRTDLEENVANAVCECNGFLYIGLNKGVTIVNANTRKAEYRPWLQDLKNERVRNIMRDSKGNLWISTYGTKGLVKVEQSGSLIYFNEENGRLGTGQIRSCIELSDGRILVASNTGLSFIQDDKVVATLGEKDGLNNQFILSMIERDDGSILASSDGDGIYIIKNDRVVGHISEAEGLMSSVILRIVKGTSGYFYVSSSAIYFDDGNEIRMLKNFPYSNNYDILISDDGICWITSSAGMFVVDEKTMIEDGEYTCTLLNKNWGMNTSFTANSWNLINNGTLYLCCTDGVRSLSMSKYSLTNTDYQIHLDSIQAGEELIHEKNGTYIIPAINGRISFNLSVNNFTLTNPKIHYYLDGAEDEGITCRQNEILPLEYTNLAYGSYELHVQVLNEATGEIERDEVFKIEKKAMMYERIYFQLYLIFVLAMLACYVIWLFVTIKQRAAKIRGLQKEMSTDPMTGLYNKSASEKVLTKICEEEESGILMMIDLDSFKLVNDIYGHDMGDRILIRFAEIIMEAVGEGNMGGRLGGDEFIGFVKNTQDEAEVDRITDHLNKEIVKSAKEFMGEDMNIPLGASVGAVRIPADGRDFSKLFRYADKALYIVKQNGKHGYAFFQKRGDATEKDAADSEKNNLTQIKKIIGERNEGKGAFSVNFDKLQVIYKFLNRNNKVTGNMSSIVKFTLEAKDGSEVPDEIRDAFEDMLITNLKKNDIVNRYAGCFFTIFTDCDPENYDAIIKRLEEKWNENEANANYLMKAETESVE
;
A
#
# COMPACT_ATOMS: atom_id res chain seq x y z
N VAL A 1 21.85 38.27 -5.25
CA VAL A 1 21.90 38.30 -6.73
C VAL A 1 22.21 39.71 -7.28
N MET A 2 21.35 40.72 -7.12
CA MET A 2 21.59 42.07 -7.71
C MET A 2 22.96 42.67 -7.37
N VAL A 3 23.34 42.64 -6.08
CA VAL A 3 24.64 43.18 -5.63
C VAL A 3 25.82 42.41 -6.23
N ALA A 4 25.70 41.08 -6.37
CA ALA A 4 26.73 40.26 -7.00
C ALA A 4 26.92 40.59 -8.48
N ILE A 5 25.82 40.88 -9.21
CA ILE A 5 25.85 41.30 -10.62
C ILE A 5 26.50 42.69 -10.74
N SER A 6 26.06 43.67 -9.95
CA SER A 6 26.47 45.06 -10.07
C SER A 6 27.88 45.34 -9.52
N TYR A 7 28.24 44.74 -8.38
CA TYR A 7 29.46 45.06 -7.63
C TYR A 7 30.44 43.89 -7.51
N GLY A 8 30.12 42.72 -8.08
CA GLY A 8 30.99 41.54 -8.09
C GLY A 8 30.82 40.63 -6.87
N PRO A 9 31.54 39.49 -6.86
CA PRO A 9 31.29 38.38 -5.93
C PRO A 9 31.54 38.75 -4.47
N LEU A 10 32.61 39.51 -4.17
CA LEU A 10 32.95 39.90 -2.79
C LEU A 10 31.88 40.78 -2.13
N ALA A 11 31.35 41.77 -2.87
CA ALA A 11 30.25 42.60 -2.40
C ALA A 11 28.95 41.79 -2.25
N GLY A 12 28.70 40.86 -3.18
CA GLY A 12 27.55 39.93 -3.08
C GLY A 12 27.60 39.04 -1.84
N ILE A 13 28.77 38.50 -1.49
CA ILE A 13 29.00 37.66 -0.30
C ILE A 13 28.75 38.48 0.96
N LEU A 14 29.33 39.69 1.04
CA LEU A 14 29.17 40.57 2.20
C LEU A 14 27.69 40.88 2.46
N ILE A 15 26.94 41.25 1.43
CA ILE A 15 25.50 41.54 1.54
C ILE A 15 24.71 40.26 1.88
N SER A 16 25.07 39.11 1.31
CA SER A 16 24.41 37.83 1.62
C SER A 16 24.54 37.48 3.10
N VAL A 17 25.76 37.53 3.64
CA VAL A 17 26.04 37.21 5.05
C VAL A 17 25.33 38.21 5.96
N ILE A 18 25.40 39.52 5.68
CA ILE A 18 24.73 40.55 6.48
C ILE A 18 23.20 40.35 6.45
N SER A 19 22.60 40.15 5.27
CA SER A 19 21.16 39.98 5.12
C SER A 19 20.63 38.74 5.84
N GLN A 20 21.36 37.62 5.79
CA GLN A 20 20.98 36.40 6.47
C GLN A 20 21.17 36.52 8.00
N ILE A 21 22.19 37.24 8.50
CA ILE A 21 22.34 37.50 9.94
C ILE A 21 21.15 38.31 10.47
N PHE A 22 20.71 39.33 9.75
CA PHE A 22 19.57 40.16 10.15
C PHE A 22 18.23 39.41 10.11
N ILE A 23 18.09 38.39 9.26
CA ILE A 23 16.84 37.61 9.11
C ILE A 23 16.84 36.38 10.02
N PHE A 24 17.95 35.65 10.15
CA PHE A 24 17.97 34.32 10.76
C PHE A 24 18.14 34.38 12.28
N VAL A 25 18.84 35.39 12.80
CA VAL A 25 19.07 35.54 14.26
C VAL A 25 17.76 35.81 15.02
N PRO A 26 16.83 36.67 14.55
CA PRO A 26 15.53 36.85 15.21
C PRO A 26 14.56 35.65 15.06
N LEU A 27 14.75 34.81 14.03
CA LEU A 27 13.85 33.70 13.68
C LEU A 27 14.34 32.32 14.15
N GLY A 28 15.50 32.23 14.81
CA GLY A 28 16.04 30.96 15.34
C GLY A 28 16.44 29.93 14.27
N LEU A 29 16.71 30.36 13.03
CA LEU A 29 16.98 29.45 11.91
C LEU A 29 18.42 28.92 11.88
N PRO A 30 18.69 27.73 11.31
CA PRO A 30 19.99 27.08 11.41
C PRO A 30 21.12 27.79 10.64
N PHE A 31 22.26 27.99 11.31
CA PHE A 31 23.44 28.68 10.74
C PHE A 31 24.06 27.98 9.51
N HIS A 32 23.76 26.72 9.21
CA HIS A 32 24.42 26.04 8.08
C HIS A 32 23.94 26.51 6.69
N TYR A 33 22.82 27.22 6.58
CA TYR A 33 22.30 27.75 5.32
C TYR A 33 23.03 29.01 4.79
N TYR A 34 23.95 29.62 5.57
CA TYR A 34 24.79 30.74 5.10
C TYR A 34 25.64 30.35 3.88
N LEU A 35 26.09 29.09 3.82
CA LEU A 35 26.91 28.55 2.73
C LEU A 35 26.18 28.59 1.37
N ILE A 36 24.86 28.49 1.37
CA ILE A 36 24.04 28.55 0.16
C ILE A 36 23.95 30.00 -0.36
N GLY A 37 23.77 30.99 0.53
CA GLY A 37 23.78 32.39 0.14
C GLY A 37 25.14 32.86 -0.42
N ILE A 38 26.23 32.41 0.20
CA ILE A 38 27.61 32.69 -0.23
C ILE A 38 27.89 32.07 -1.61
N SER A 39 27.48 30.82 -1.85
CA SER A 39 27.69 30.16 -3.14
C SER A 39 26.89 30.81 -4.27
N VAL A 40 25.65 31.24 -4.03
CA VAL A 40 24.88 32.04 -5.01
C VAL A 40 25.63 33.33 -5.38
N ALA A 41 26.17 34.05 -4.39
CA ALA A 41 26.91 35.27 -4.62
C ALA A 41 28.22 35.05 -5.41
N LEU A 42 28.93 33.95 -5.15
CA LEU A 42 30.13 33.55 -5.88
C LEU A 42 29.81 33.21 -7.34
N VAL A 43 28.88 32.28 -7.57
CA VAL A 43 28.57 31.77 -8.91
C VAL A 43 28.03 32.88 -9.80
N VAL A 44 27.06 33.66 -9.31
CA VAL A 44 26.52 34.80 -10.06
C VAL A 44 27.57 35.89 -10.22
N GLY A 45 28.36 36.20 -9.19
CA GLY A 45 29.36 37.27 -9.27
C GLY A 45 30.50 37.00 -10.26
N PHE A 46 30.90 35.73 -10.44
CA PHE A 46 31.98 35.33 -11.35
C PHE A 46 31.51 35.04 -12.78
N LEU A 47 30.39 34.32 -12.93
CA LEU A 47 29.97 33.81 -14.24
C LEU A 47 29.05 34.78 -15.01
N PHE A 48 28.50 35.81 -14.36
CA PHE A 48 27.57 36.74 -15.01
C PHE A 48 28.26 37.59 -16.10
N PRO A 49 27.73 37.65 -17.33
CA PRO A 49 28.40 38.26 -18.48
C PRO A 49 28.33 39.80 -18.48
N LYS A 50 29.24 40.48 -17.76
CA LYS A 50 29.26 41.95 -17.64
C LYS A 50 29.42 42.72 -18.98
N LYS A 51 30.11 42.14 -19.97
CA LYS A 51 30.39 42.76 -21.29
C LYS A 51 29.37 42.39 -22.39
N ARG A 52 28.51 41.39 -22.18
CA ARG A 52 27.51 40.91 -23.16
C ARG A 52 26.12 40.88 -22.53
N LYS A 53 25.63 42.04 -22.10
CA LYS A 53 24.35 42.18 -21.39
C LYS A 53 23.12 41.70 -22.19
N ASN A 54 23.24 41.55 -23.51
CA ASN A 54 22.13 41.09 -24.38
C ASN A 54 22.16 39.59 -24.70
N ASP A 55 23.13 38.83 -24.17
CA ASP A 55 23.22 37.38 -24.40
C ASP A 55 22.32 36.63 -23.40
N LEU A 56 21.03 36.52 -23.75
CA LEU A 56 20.02 35.85 -22.92
C LEU A 56 20.42 34.41 -22.58
N PHE A 57 21.15 33.72 -23.48
CA PHE A 57 21.66 32.37 -23.24
C PHE A 57 22.65 32.35 -22.09
N ALA A 58 23.60 33.26 -22.08
CA ALA A 58 24.58 33.34 -21.01
C ALA A 58 23.92 33.65 -19.66
N ILE A 59 22.89 34.51 -19.61
CA ILE A 59 22.16 34.84 -18.37
C ILE A 59 21.40 33.63 -17.83
N VAL A 60 20.66 32.92 -18.69
CA VAL A 60 19.92 31.69 -18.30
C VAL A 60 20.89 30.58 -17.90
N THR A 61 22.01 30.42 -18.61
CA THR A 61 23.07 29.45 -18.27
C THR A 61 23.62 29.70 -16.87
N VAL A 62 23.88 30.96 -16.50
CA VAL A 62 24.36 31.33 -15.15
C VAL A 62 23.32 30.97 -14.09
N ALA A 63 22.03 31.20 -14.35
CA ALA A 63 20.96 30.83 -13.44
C ALA A 63 20.85 29.30 -13.25
N MET A 64 20.95 28.52 -14.33
CA MET A 64 20.92 27.05 -14.28
C MET A 64 22.13 26.47 -13.56
N ILE A 65 23.33 27.03 -13.78
CA ILE A 65 24.55 26.62 -13.03
C ILE A 65 24.40 26.98 -11.55
N THR A 66 23.82 28.14 -11.24
CA THR A 66 23.58 28.55 -9.86
C THR A 66 22.62 27.59 -9.17
N ALA A 67 21.51 27.18 -9.81
CA ALA A 67 20.59 26.17 -9.28
C ALA A 67 21.27 24.80 -9.06
N LEU A 68 22.13 24.38 -9.98
CA LEU A 68 22.85 23.11 -9.86
C LEU A 68 23.82 23.13 -8.66
N VAL A 69 24.56 24.22 -8.48
CA VAL A 69 25.51 24.37 -7.39
C VAL A 69 24.79 24.48 -6.04
N THR A 70 23.68 25.24 -5.96
CA THR A 70 22.92 25.35 -4.71
C THR A 70 22.25 24.04 -4.33
N SER A 71 21.68 23.30 -5.29
CA SER A 71 21.06 22.00 -5.01
C SER A 71 22.08 20.95 -4.55
N LEU A 72 23.28 20.92 -5.14
CA LEU A 72 24.38 20.05 -4.71
C LEU A 72 24.90 20.37 -3.31
N LEU A 73 24.94 21.65 -2.93
CA LEU A 73 25.38 22.08 -1.59
C LEU A 73 24.28 21.89 -0.53
N SER A 74 23.02 22.04 -0.90
CA SER A 74 21.88 21.89 0.01
C SER A 74 21.55 20.42 0.31
N PHE A 75 21.78 19.51 -0.65
CA PHE A 75 21.55 18.07 -0.49
C PHE A 75 22.21 17.46 0.77
N PRO A 76 23.53 17.58 1.02
CA PRO A 76 24.15 16.97 2.20
C PRO A 76 23.74 17.65 3.51
N LEU A 77 23.34 18.92 3.46
CA LEU A 77 22.81 19.65 4.62
C LEU A 77 21.43 19.10 5.01
N ASN A 78 20.51 18.98 4.05
CA ASN A 78 19.15 18.47 4.28
C ASN A 78 19.15 16.99 4.66
N ALA A 79 20.04 16.19 4.09
CA ALA A 79 20.21 14.78 4.46
C ALA A 79 20.66 14.61 5.93
N LYS A 80 21.45 15.54 6.47
CA LYS A 80 21.96 15.46 7.84
C LYS A 80 21.03 16.08 8.87
N PHE A 81 20.34 17.17 8.52
CA PHE A 81 19.58 17.98 9.48
C PHE A 81 18.06 17.87 9.34
N ASN A 82 17.54 17.37 8.20
CA ASN A 82 16.11 17.32 7.89
C ASN A 82 15.65 15.94 7.34
N ASN A 83 16.36 14.85 7.67
CA ASN A 83 16.05 13.50 7.18
C ASN A 83 15.92 13.37 5.64
N GLY A 84 16.55 14.27 4.88
CA GLY A 84 16.51 14.30 3.42
C GLY A 84 15.39 15.18 2.83
N TYR A 85 14.52 15.77 3.64
CA TYR A 85 13.48 16.69 3.20
C TYR A 85 14.04 18.11 2.94
N PRO A 86 13.64 18.77 1.84
CA PRO A 86 13.96 20.18 1.60
C PRO A 86 13.45 21.15 2.68
N GLY A 87 12.42 20.77 3.44
CA GLY A 87 11.78 21.65 4.44
C GLY A 87 10.86 22.69 3.80
N ASN A 88 10.36 22.38 2.59
CA ASN A 88 9.41 23.20 1.85
C ASN A 88 8.31 22.27 1.34
N LEU A 89 7.05 22.65 1.56
CA LEU A 89 5.87 21.86 1.24
C LEU A 89 5.90 21.25 -0.17
N TRP A 90 6.33 22.00 -1.19
CA TRP A 90 6.38 21.50 -2.58
C TRP A 90 7.49 20.47 -2.80
N GLY A 91 8.66 20.70 -2.23
CA GLY A 91 9.79 19.79 -2.32
C GLY A 91 9.56 18.52 -1.51
N ASP A 92 8.98 18.65 -0.33
CA ASP A 92 8.65 17.53 0.54
C ASP A 92 7.59 16.63 -0.12
N GLN A 93 6.58 17.21 -0.78
CA GLN A 93 5.58 16.47 -1.55
C GLN A 93 6.17 15.81 -2.82
N PHE A 94 7.13 16.45 -3.49
CA PHE A 94 7.85 15.82 -4.60
C PHE A 94 8.74 14.65 -4.14
N PHE A 95 9.37 14.78 -2.97
CA PHE A 95 10.12 13.69 -2.34
C PHE A 95 9.22 12.49 -2.05
N MET A 96 8.04 12.71 -1.47
CA MET A 96 7.04 11.66 -1.21
C MET A 96 6.51 11.01 -2.51
N MET A 97 6.32 11.81 -3.57
CA MET A 97 5.92 11.28 -4.88
C MET A 97 7.01 10.36 -5.48
N LEU A 98 8.29 10.75 -5.38
CA LEU A 98 9.40 9.96 -5.88
C LEU A 98 9.65 8.69 -5.06
N SER A 99 9.44 8.72 -3.74
CA SER A 99 9.64 7.55 -2.88
C SER A 99 8.67 6.39 -3.19
N LYS A 100 7.49 6.68 -3.78
CA LYS A 100 6.56 5.65 -4.30
C LYS A 100 7.17 4.81 -5.45
N LYS A 101 8.07 5.38 -6.25
CA LYS A 101 8.60 4.74 -7.47
C LYS A 101 10.10 4.43 -7.42
N ILE A 102 10.86 5.14 -6.59
CA ILE A 102 12.31 5.08 -6.53
C ILE A 102 12.72 4.86 -5.07
N SER A 103 13.35 3.72 -4.79
CA SER A 103 13.79 3.32 -3.44
C SER A 103 14.97 4.13 -2.89
N SER A 104 15.69 4.87 -3.75
CA SER A 104 16.87 5.64 -3.35
C SER A 104 16.48 6.95 -2.65
N LYS A 105 16.49 6.94 -1.30
CA LYS A 105 16.28 8.15 -0.47
C LYS A 105 17.22 9.31 -0.84
N ARG A 106 18.49 9.02 -1.15
CA ARG A 106 19.49 10.05 -1.52
C ARG A 106 19.15 10.72 -2.85
N PHE A 107 18.72 9.94 -3.84
CA PHE A 107 18.31 10.47 -5.14
C PHE A 107 17.06 11.35 -5.00
N ASN A 108 16.05 10.85 -4.27
CA ASN A 108 14.79 11.57 -4.07
C ASN A 108 15.02 12.90 -3.34
N ALA A 109 15.89 12.93 -2.32
CA ALA A 109 16.24 14.14 -1.58
C ALA A 109 16.88 15.19 -2.49
N TYR A 110 17.84 14.79 -3.34
CA TYR A 110 18.47 15.70 -4.30
C TYR A 110 17.44 16.24 -5.31
N MET A 111 16.62 15.37 -5.88
CA MET A 111 15.60 15.74 -6.87
C MET A 111 14.54 16.68 -6.29
N ALA A 112 14.16 16.51 -5.03
CA ALA A 112 13.25 17.38 -4.28
C ALA A 112 13.81 18.78 -4.06
N VAL A 113 15.10 18.90 -3.76
CA VAL A 113 15.78 20.20 -3.66
C VAL A 113 15.88 20.86 -5.05
N ALA A 114 16.29 20.10 -6.05
CA ALA A 114 16.42 20.57 -7.44
C ALA A 114 15.08 21.09 -8.00
N PHE A 115 13.98 20.39 -7.73
CA PHE A 115 12.62 20.76 -8.14
C PHE A 115 12.21 22.19 -7.71
N ILE A 116 12.73 22.65 -6.58
CA ILE A 116 12.52 24.02 -6.08
C ILE A 116 13.59 24.97 -6.62
N ASP A 117 14.86 24.59 -6.53
CA ASP A 117 15.99 25.49 -6.81
C ASP A 117 16.06 25.90 -8.29
N PHE A 118 15.70 25.03 -9.23
CA PHE A 118 15.81 25.34 -10.66
C PHE A 118 14.92 26.53 -11.09
N PRO A 119 13.60 26.53 -10.84
CA PRO A 119 12.76 27.68 -11.13
C PRO A 119 13.10 28.92 -10.29
N ASP A 120 13.38 28.75 -8.99
CA ASP A 120 13.69 29.87 -8.09
C ASP A 120 14.94 30.65 -8.55
N ARG A 121 16.03 29.95 -8.88
CA ARG A 121 17.25 30.63 -9.33
C ARG A 121 17.11 31.24 -10.71
N LEU A 122 16.36 30.60 -11.60
CA LEU A 122 16.04 31.19 -12.91
C LEU A 122 15.29 32.52 -12.73
N LEU A 123 14.21 32.51 -11.95
CA LEU A 123 13.42 33.70 -11.69
C LEU A 123 14.23 34.78 -10.96
N SER A 124 15.00 34.40 -9.94
CA SER A 124 15.81 35.32 -9.14
C SER A 124 16.90 36.03 -9.95
N VAL A 125 17.58 35.32 -10.85
CA VAL A 125 18.62 35.90 -11.72
C VAL A 125 17.99 36.77 -12.81
N LEU A 126 16.87 36.34 -13.40
CA LEU A 126 16.15 37.14 -14.41
C LEU A 126 15.54 38.41 -13.80
N LEU A 127 14.89 38.33 -12.64
CA LEU A 127 14.35 39.50 -11.93
C LEU A 127 15.49 40.44 -11.51
N GLY A 128 16.58 39.90 -10.99
CA GLY A 128 17.77 40.68 -10.64
C GLY A 128 18.34 41.41 -11.85
N PHE A 129 18.39 40.76 -13.01
CA PHE A 129 18.79 41.38 -14.27
C PHE A 129 17.80 42.44 -14.75
N SER A 130 16.51 42.13 -14.83
CA SER A 130 15.46 43.05 -15.28
C SER A 130 15.38 44.31 -14.43
N LEU A 131 15.55 44.21 -13.11
CA LEU A 131 15.61 45.36 -12.20
C LEU A 131 16.86 46.21 -12.42
N ILE A 132 18.01 45.59 -12.70
CA ILE A 132 19.24 46.31 -13.06
C ILE A 132 19.08 47.00 -14.41
N ASP A 133 18.48 46.34 -15.40
CA ASP A 133 18.24 46.90 -16.73
C ASP A 133 17.22 48.06 -16.69
N LEU A 134 16.15 47.93 -15.90
CA LEU A 134 15.19 49.01 -15.64
C LEU A 134 15.83 50.22 -14.96
N THR A 135 16.77 50.00 -14.04
CA THR A 135 17.47 51.08 -13.32
C THR A 135 18.59 51.72 -14.16
N ASP A 136 19.31 50.96 -14.99
CA ASP A 136 20.28 51.48 -15.96
C ASP A 136 19.58 52.25 -17.11
N SER A 137 18.43 51.75 -17.60
CA SER A 137 17.55 52.41 -18.57
C SER A 137 16.98 53.73 -18.05
N HIS A 138 16.60 53.79 -16.77
CA HIS A 138 16.16 55.03 -16.12
C HIS A 138 17.32 56.02 -15.85
N LYS A 139 18.53 55.54 -15.54
CA LYS A 139 19.73 56.39 -15.39
C LYS A 139 20.16 57.07 -16.69
N SER A 140 19.87 56.47 -17.84
CA SER A 140 20.10 57.09 -19.16
C SER A 140 19.14 58.23 -19.50
N LYS A 141 18.03 58.42 -18.76
CA LYS A 141 16.97 59.37 -19.16
C LYS A 141 16.64 60.51 -18.20
N LYS A 142 17.21 60.62 -16.99
CA LYS A 142 17.04 61.85 -16.19
C LYS A 142 18.02 61.99 -15.03
N LYS A 143 18.61 63.18 -14.92
CA LYS A 143 19.17 63.76 -13.69
C LYS A 143 18.06 63.92 -12.63
N GLU A 144 18.41 63.53 -11.39
CA GLU A 144 17.86 63.89 -10.08
C GLU A 144 16.37 63.66 -9.70
N LYS A 145 16.24 63.22 -8.43
CA LYS A 145 15.11 63.32 -7.48
C LYS A 145 13.86 62.47 -7.75
N ILE A 146 13.75 61.37 -7.00
CA ILE A 146 12.75 61.09 -5.94
C ILE A 146 12.80 59.58 -5.65
N LEU A 147 13.39 59.23 -4.51
CA LEU A 147 13.26 57.92 -3.88
C LEU A 147 11.97 57.91 -3.03
N THR A 148 11.41 56.72 -2.82
CA THR A 148 10.42 56.38 -1.77
C THR A 148 8.98 56.89 -1.93
N LYS A 149 8.09 56.14 -2.61
CA LYS A 149 6.66 56.05 -2.19
C LYS A 149 5.75 54.98 -2.82
N SER A 150 6.23 54.01 -3.59
CA SER A 150 5.33 53.08 -4.30
C SER A 150 5.67 51.60 -4.11
N MET A 151 6.08 51.20 -2.91
CA MET A 151 6.30 49.79 -2.57
C MET A 151 5.57 49.31 -1.30
N SER A 152 4.85 50.20 -0.63
CA SER A 152 4.05 49.91 0.57
C SER A 152 2.56 49.69 0.31
N GLY A 153 2.09 49.88 -0.93
CA GLY A 153 0.65 49.79 -1.28
C GLY A 153 0.18 48.43 -1.77
N ILE A 154 1.07 47.54 -2.22
CA ILE A 154 0.69 46.24 -2.80
C ILE A 154 0.80 45.11 -1.77
N LEU A 155 1.57 45.30 -0.70
CA LEU A 155 1.65 44.37 0.44
C LEU A 155 0.53 44.57 1.48
N ALA A 156 -0.19 45.70 1.43
CA ALA A 156 -1.27 46.04 2.36
C ALA A 156 -2.65 45.53 1.90
N LEU A 157 -2.75 44.92 0.72
CA LEU A 157 -4.00 44.42 0.12
C LEU A 157 -4.18 42.91 0.24
N ILE A 158 -3.21 42.20 0.82
CA ILE A 158 -3.25 40.74 1.04
C ILE A 158 -3.42 40.40 2.53
N MET A 159 -3.32 41.38 3.43
CA MET A 159 -3.58 41.27 4.88
C MET A 159 -4.90 41.95 5.30
N ALA A 160 -6.00 41.67 4.60
CA ALA A 160 -7.32 42.20 4.95
C ALA A 160 -8.48 41.22 4.64
N GLY A 161 -8.22 39.91 4.65
CA GLY A 161 -9.19 38.87 4.28
C GLY A 161 -9.32 37.75 5.31
N SER A 162 -9.03 38.01 6.58
CA SER A 162 -9.07 36.98 7.64
C SER A 162 -9.37 37.63 8.99
N LEU A 163 -10.65 37.96 9.23
CA LEU A 163 -11.27 38.14 10.54
C LEU A 163 -12.74 38.54 10.35
N LEU A 164 -13.66 37.61 10.63
CA LEU A 164 -14.96 37.86 11.27
C LEU A 164 -15.68 36.50 11.46
N ALA A 165 -15.74 36.07 12.71
CA ALA A 165 -16.62 35.03 13.21
C ALA A 165 -17.72 35.68 14.06
N MET A 166 -18.84 34.95 14.21
CA MET A 166 -19.82 34.94 15.31
C MET A 166 -21.28 35.37 14.99
N ASN A 167 -22.15 34.35 15.04
CA ASN A 167 -23.41 34.21 15.81
C ASN A 167 -24.77 34.00 15.08
N ALA A 168 -25.47 32.96 15.59
CA ALA A 168 -26.78 32.36 15.26
C ALA A 168 -27.99 33.20 15.80
N PRO A 169 -29.32 32.79 15.89
CA PRO A 169 -29.88 31.42 16.13
C PRO A 169 -31.35 31.04 15.66
N LEU A 170 -31.76 29.76 15.90
CA LEU A 170 -33.11 29.19 16.32
C LEU A 170 -34.32 29.12 15.32
N LEU A 171 -35.30 28.18 15.28
CA LEU A 171 -35.74 26.94 16.02
C LEU A 171 -36.99 26.27 15.31
N ARG A 172 -37.30 24.97 15.62
CA ARG A 172 -38.60 24.19 15.72
C ARG A 172 -38.86 23.05 14.68
N ALA A 173 -38.92 21.76 15.08
CA ALA A 173 -39.95 20.92 15.77
C ALA A 173 -41.03 20.36 14.78
N PHE A 174 -41.47 19.09 14.72
CA PHE A 174 -41.98 18.12 15.73
C PHE A 174 -42.15 16.68 15.16
N ASP A 175 -42.18 15.70 16.09
CA ASP A 175 -43.00 14.47 16.28
C ASP A 175 -43.17 13.32 15.26
N GLY A 176 -43.19 12.09 15.81
CA GLY A 176 -43.97 10.94 15.32
C GLY A 176 -43.54 9.55 15.84
N ASP A 177 -44.21 9.07 16.89
CA ASP A 177 -44.05 7.79 17.62
C ASP A 177 -44.31 6.49 16.82
N SER A 178 -43.76 5.35 17.27
CA SER A 178 -44.51 4.27 17.97
C SER A 178 -43.87 2.87 17.89
N GLU A 179 -43.88 2.22 19.05
CA GLU A 179 -43.46 0.86 19.40
C GLU A 179 -44.40 -0.24 18.84
N ASN A 180 -43.96 -1.50 18.90
CA ASN A 180 -44.83 -2.66 19.16
C ASN A 180 -44.01 -3.84 19.70
N ALA A 181 -44.19 -4.15 20.99
CA ALA A 181 -43.75 -5.40 21.61
C ALA A 181 -44.89 -6.45 21.54
N VAL A 182 -44.52 -7.72 21.38
CA VAL A 182 -45.43 -8.88 21.33
C VAL A 182 -45.22 -9.71 22.61
N GLU A 183 -46.30 -9.90 23.37
CA GLU A 183 -46.38 -10.78 24.55
C GLU A 183 -45.92 -12.22 24.22
N ASN A 184 -44.97 -12.75 24.98
CA ASN A 184 -44.68 -14.19 25.03
C ASN A 184 -44.64 -14.65 26.49
N ASP A 185 -45.46 -15.66 26.78
CA ASP A 185 -45.45 -16.49 27.99
C ASP A 185 -44.03 -17.05 28.22
N PHE A 186 -43.36 -16.60 29.29
CA PHE A 186 -41.90 -16.65 29.44
C PHE A 186 -41.42 -17.74 30.42
N ASP A 187 -40.57 -18.68 29.98
CA ASP A 187 -40.07 -19.81 30.78
C ASP A 187 -38.53 -19.81 30.86
N TYR A 188 -37.97 -18.91 31.70
CA TYR A 188 -36.54 -18.58 31.87
C TYR A 188 -35.59 -19.78 31.94
N GLU A 189 -36.01 -20.86 32.56
CA GLU A 189 -35.12 -21.98 32.89
C GLU A 189 -34.86 -22.92 31.72
N SER A 190 -35.80 -22.95 30.79
CA SER A 190 -35.80 -23.88 29.68
C SER A 190 -35.49 -23.18 28.35
N ASP A 191 -35.61 -21.85 28.32
CA ASP A 191 -35.45 -21.01 27.13
C ASP A 191 -34.06 -20.42 26.98
N PHE A 192 -33.19 -20.58 27.98
CA PHE A 192 -31.85 -20.02 27.97
C PHE A 192 -30.76 -21.09 28.13
N ASP A 193 -29.65 -20.85 27.47
CA ASP A 193 -28.37 -21.48 27.74
C ASP A 193 -27.43 -20.46 28.40
N THR A 194 -26.47 -20.94 29.18
CA THR A 194 -25.63 -20.06 30.00
C THR A 194 -24.15 -20.13 29.64
N VAL A 195 -23.49 -18.98 29.74
CA VAL A 195 -22.05 -18.83 29.59
C VAL A 195 -21.52 -18.04 30.79
N VAL A 196 -20.53 -18.59 31.48
CA VAL A 196 -19.82 -17.91 32.57
C VAL A 196 -18.52 -17.34 32.02
N TYR A 197 -18.27 -16.07 32.31
CA TYR A 197 -17.03 -15.37 31.99
C TYR A 197 -16.29 -15.03 33.28
N ASP A 198 -15.03 -15.45 33.35
CA ASP A 198 -14.17 -15.21 34.51
C ASP A 198 -12.77 -14.68 34.12
N THR A 199 -11.77 -14.90 34.97
CA THR A 199 -10.39 -14.47 34.70
C THR A 199 -9.75 -15.11 33.48
N ASP A 200 -10.22 -16.29 33.06
CA ASP A 200 -9.73 -16.98 31.87
C ASP A 200 -10.28 -16.33 30.57
N ASP A 201 -11.32 -15.49 30.66
CA ASP A 201 -12.02 -14.86 29.52
C ASP A 201 -11.68 -13.37 29.32
N GLY A 202 -10.67 -12.87 30.03
CA GLY A 202 -10.13 -11.51 29.86
C GLY A 202 -10.45 -10.52 30.98
N LEU A 203 -11.26 -10.91 31.97
CA LEU A 203 -11.40 -10.13 33.21
C LEU A 203 -10.13 -10.29 34.07
N LEU A 204 -9.60 -9.23 34.69
CA LEU A 204 -8.45 -9.40 35.60
C LEU A 204 -8.85 -9.88 37.00
N SER A 205 -10.15 -9.88 37.30
CA SER A 205 -10.73 -10.18 38.61
C SER A 205 -12.11 -10.78 38.40
N CYS A 206 -12.46 -11.78 39.20
CA CYS A 206 -13.78 -12.42 39.17
C CYS A 206 -14.79 -11.70 40.07
N GLU A 207 -14.39 -10.60 40.71
CA GLU A 207 -15.23 -9.80 41.59
C GLU A 207 -15.91 -8.66 40.81
N ALA A 208 -16.98 -9.02 40.08
CA ALA A 208 -17.81 -8.09 39.32
C ALA A 208 -18.96 -7.56 40.19
N ASN A 209 -19.10 -6.23 40.23
CA ASN A 209 -20.07 -5.52 41.09
C ASN A 209 -21.26 -4.98 40.32
N ALA A 210 -21.07 -4.63 39.05
CA ALA A 210 -22.07 -3.93 38.26
C ALA A 210 -21.97 -4.31 36.79
N VAL A 211 -23.11 -4.32 36.11
CA VAL A 211 -23.19 -4.58 34.67
C VAL A 211 -24.22 -3.65 34.03
N ALA A 212 -23.89 -3.08 32.88
CA ALA A 212 -24.77 -2.20 32.12
C ALA A 212 -24.50 -2.30 30.62
N GLN A 213 -25.47 -1.94 29.79
CA GLN A 213 -25.28 -1.79 28.35
C GLN A 213 -25.51 -0.34 27.94
N THR A 214 -24.60 0.22 27.14
CA THR A 214 -24.76 1.55 26.52
C THR A 214 -25.39 1.42 25.13
N ASP A 215 -25.93 2.53 24.60
CA ASP A 215 -26.64 2.55 23.30
C ASP A 215 -25.78 2.14 22.10
N ASP A 216 -24.45 2.26 22.22
CA ASP A 216 -23.48 1.73 21.25
C ASP A 216 -23.31 0.20 21.33
N GLY A 217 -24.17 -0.49 22.08
CA GLY A 217 -24.28 -1.94 22.15
C GLY A 217 -23.28 -2.63 23.07
N TYR A 218 -22.26 -1.95 23.58
CA TYR A 218 -21.26 -2.57 24.43
C TYR A 218 -21.78 -2.92 25.82
N ILE A 219 -21.39 -4.10 26.32
CA ILE A 219 -21.62 -4.48 27.72
C ILE A 219 -20.46 -3.97 28.57
N TRP A 220 -20.78 -3.21 29.60
CA TRP A 220 -19.85 -2.65 30.56
C TRP A 220 -19.92 -3.42 31.87
N VAL A 221 -18.76 -3.72 32.43
CA VAL A 221 -18.64 -4.46 33.68
C VAL A 221 -17.74 -3.69 34.64
N GLY A 222 -18.30 -3.35 35.79
CA GLY A 222 -17.56 -2.75 36.90
C GLY A 222 -17.03 -3.84 37.83
N THR A 223 -15.72 -3.84 38.09
CA THR A 223 -15.07 -4.80 39.00
C THR A 223 -14.29 -4.08 40.10
N TYR A 224 -13.77 -4.86 41.06
CA TYR A 224 -12.82 -4.35 42.04
C TYR A 224 -11.47 -3.91 41.44
N ALA A 225 -11.15 -4.37 40.23
CA ALA A 225 -9.89 -4.13 39.53
C ALA A 225 -9.97 -3.10 38.39
N GLY A 226 -11.17 -2.59 38.07
CA GLY A 226 -11.38 -1.56 37.05
C GLY A 226 -12.69 -1.72 36.28
N LEU A 227 -12.82 -0.93 35.22
CA LEU A 227 -13.93 -0.98 34.27
C LEU A 227 -13.54 -1.80 33.04
N TYR A 228 -14.43 -2.67 32.60
CA TYR A 228 -14.27 -3.51 31.41
C TYR A 228 -15.41 -3.26 30.44
N ARG A 229 -15.10 -3.40 29.14
CA ARG A 229 -16.06 -3.35 28.05
C ARG A 229 -15.98 -4.65 27.26
N TYR A 230 -17.13 -5.20 26.87
CA TYR A 230 -17.25 -6.44 26.09
C TYR A 230 -17.90 -6.15 24.75
N ASN A 231 -17.25 -6.62 23.68
CA ASN A 231 -17.61 -6.37 22.28
C ASN A 231 -18.25 -7.59 21.59
N GLY A 232 -18.78 -8.55 22.36
CA GLY A 232 -19.29 -9.82 21.83
C GLY A 232 -18.20 -10.88 21.60
N ILE A 233 -16.91 -10.52 21.69
CA ILE A 233 -15.79 -11.46 21.52
C ILE A 233 -15.02 -11.61 22.83
N ALA A 234 -14.53 -10.51 23.42
CA ALA A 234 -13.69 -10.55 24.61
C ALA A 234 -13.92 -9.34 25.53
N PHE A 235 -13.66 -9.53 26.83
CA PHE A 235 -13.64 -8.43 27.80
C PHE A 235 -12.30 -7.69 27.69
N LEU A 236 -12.36 -6.37 27.51
CA LEU A 236 -11.21 -5.49 27.42
C LEU A 236 -11.27 -4.43 28.52
N GLU A 237 -10.13 -4.18 29.18
CA GLU A 237 -10.02 -3.11 30.18
C GLU A 237 -10.24 -1.74 29.51
N ALA A 238 -11.24 -0.99 29.99
CA ALA A 238 -11.59 0.31 29.46
C ALA A 238 -10.85 1.43 30.22
N LYS A 239 -9.74 1.89 29.66
CA LYS A 239 -8.88 2.94 30.26
C LYS A 239 -9.38 4.35 29.96
N ILE A 240 -10.61 4.65 30.37
CA ILE A 240 -11.24 5.96 30.18
C ILE A 240 -10.53 7.03 31.03
N ASP A 241 -10.23 6.71 32.30
CA ASP A 241 -9.50 7.57 33.23
C ASP A 241 -8.73 6.72 34.25
N GLU A 242 -7.48 7.07 34.54
CA GLU A 242 -6.61 6.31 35.47
C GLU A 242 -7.13 6.25 36.92
N ARG A 243 -8.09 7.10 37.28
CA ARG A 243 -8.74 7.13 38.58
C ARG A 243 -9.83 6.06 38.72
N ILE A 244 -10.34 5.51 37.62
CA ILE A 244 -11.38 4.47 37.64
C ILE A 244 -10.70 3.12 37.94
N ARG A 245 -10.53 2.82 39.22
CA ARG A 245 -9.85 1.59 39.69
C ARG A 245 -10.80 0.57 40.30
N ASN A 246 -11.85 1.04 40.95
CA ASN A 246 -12.77 0.20 41.70
C ASN A 246 -14.19 0.71 41.43
N VAL A 247 -14.91 -0.02 40.58
CA VAL A 247 -16.24 0.35 40.13
C VAL A 247 -17.26 -0.41 40.96
N MET A 248 -18.20 0.34 41.55
CA MET A 248 -19.21 -0.18 42.46
C MET A 248 -20.61 -0.16 41.86
N SER A 249 -20.89 0.79 40.96
CA SER A 249 -22.17 0.90 40.28
C SER A 249 -21.98 1.43 38.86
N LEU A 250 -22.80 0.95 37.95
CA LEU A 250 -22.94 1.44 36.60
C LEU A 250 -24.40 1.82 36.37
N PHE A 251 -24.62 2.90 35.63
CA PHE A 251 -25.95 3.35 35.25
C PHE A 251 -25.86 4.05 33.89
N VAL A 252 -26.80 3.79 32.99
CA VAL A 252 -26.90 4.49 31.71
C VAL A 252 -28.09 5.41 31.79
N ASP A 253 -27.87 6.70 31.55
CA ASP A 253 -28.94 7.69 31.57
C ASP A 253 -29.72 7.73 30.25
N SER A 254 -30.83 8.46 30.25
CA SER A 254 -31.73 8.65 29.11
C SER A 254 -31.09 9.32 27.88
N LYS A 255 -29.83 9.80 28.00
CA LYS A 255 -29.04 10.39 26.91
C LYS A 255 -27.96 9.43 26.39
N GLY A 256 -27.88 8.22 26.93
CA GLY A 256 -26.88 7.22 26.57
C GLY A 256 -25.53 7.43 27.25
N HIS A 257 -25.42 8.30 28.27
CA HIS A 257 -24.18 8.49 29.01
C HIS A 257 -24.00 7.41 30.07
N LEU A 258 -22.79 6.86 30.17
CA LEU A 258 -22.42 5.88 31.18
C LEU A 258 -21.93 6.58 32.45
N TRP A 259 -22.70 6.44 33.52
CA TRP A 259 -22.35 6.89 34.86
C TRP A 259 -21.65 5.77 35.64
N ILE A 260 -20.44 6.06 36.10
CA ILE A 260 -19.51 5.12 36.73
C ILE A 260 -19.27 5.54 38.17
N GLY A 261 -19.94 4.87 39.11
CA GLY A 261 -19.76 5.09 40.54
C GLY A 261 -18.55 4.35 41.06
N THR A 262 -17.61 5.07 41.68
CA THR A 262 -16.37 4.49 42.22
C THR A 262 -16.38 4.42 43.75
N ASN A 263 -15.51 3.57 44.30
CA ASN A 263 -15.41 3.41 45.74
C ASN A 263 -14.74 4.60 46.46
N ASP A 264 -13.86 5.35 45.81
CA ASP A 264 -13.06 6.41 46.46
C ASP A 264 -12.79 7.66 45.61
N SER A 265 -13.17 7.68 44.33
CA SER A 265 -12.77 8.70 43.36
C SER A 265 -13.94 9.54 42.82
N GLY A 266 -15.15 9.36 43.37
CA GLY A 266 -16.36 10.06 42.95
C GLY A 266 -17.15 9.31 41.89
N VAL A 267 -17.88 10.05 41.07
CA VAL A 267 -18.62 9.51 39.91
C VAL A 267 -18.05 10.10 38.63
N PHE A 268 -17.98 9.26 37.60
CA PHE A 268 -17.57 9.66 36.25
C PHE A 268 -18.78 9.55 35.32
N CYS A 269 -18.99 10.56 34.49
CA CYS A 269 -19.95 10.52 33.39
C CYS A 269 -19.13 10.42 32.11
N PHE A 270 -19.30 9.32 31.39
CA PHE A 270 -18.64 9.05 30.13
C PHE A 270 -19.67 9.09 29.00
N ASP A 271 -19.40 9.87 27.97
CA ASP A 271 -20.18 9.90 26.75
C ASP A 271 -19.56 8.95 25.71
N PRO A 272 -20.19 7.80 25.40
CA PRO A 272 -19.62 6.84 24.46
C PRO A 272 -19.49 7.37 23.03
N THR A 273 -20.27 8.39 22.66
CA THR A 273 -20.27 8.97 21.31
C THR A 273 -19.12 9.95 21.12
N THR A 274 -18.85 10.79 22.12
CA THR A 274 -17.80 11.82 22.05
C THR A 274 -16.48 11.39 22.70
N GLU A 275 -16.49 10.26 23.44
CA GLU A 275 -15.42 9.80 24.33
C GLU A 275 -15.03 10.81 25.42
N GLU A 276 -15.86 11.84 25.66
CA GLU A 276 -15.62 12.81 26.72
C GLU A 276 -15.95 12.22 28.09
N VAL A 277 -15.09 12.50 29.08
CA VAL A 277 -15.28 12.07 30.47
C VAL A 277 -15.31 13.27 31.40
N THR A 278 -16.35 13.35 32.23
CA THR A 278 -16.49 14.34 33.30
C THR A 278 -16.47 13.65 34.66
N CYS A 279 -15.67 14.17 35.59
CA CYS A 279 -15.55 13.63 36.94
C CYS A 279 -16.15 14.59 37.96
N TYR A 280 -17.02 14.07 38.82
CA TYR A 280 -17.59 14.77 39.96
C TYR A 280 -17.07 14.15 41.26
N SER A 281 -16.47 14.96 42.11
CA SER A 281 -15.95 14.57 43.43
C SER A 281 -16.47 15.50 44.53
N THR A 282 -15.98 15.32 45.76
CA THR A 282 -16.20 16.26 46.87
C THR A 282 -15.76 17.69 46.54
N ASP A 283 -14.79 17.86 45.61
CA ASP A 283 -14.36 19.18 45.16
C ASP A 283 -15.44 19.90 44.33
N ASN A 284 -16.34 19.14 43.71
CA ASN A 284 -17.48 19.64 42.95
C ASN A 284 -18.73 19.84 43.81
N GLY A 285 -18.74 19.39 45.07
CA GLY A 285 -19.87 19.50 45.98
C GLY A 285 -20.59 18.19 46.29
N LEU A 286 -20.06 17.03 45.86
CA LEU A 286 -20.56 15.73 46.33
C LEU A 286 -20.35 15.58 47.85
N SER A 287 -21.27 14.90 48.51
CA SER A 287 -21.16 14.65 49.95
C SER A 287 -20.05 13.67 50.32
N ALA A 288 -19.74 12.70 49.44
CA ALA A 288 -18.60 11.80 49.57
C ALA A 288 -18.19 11.24 48.20
N ASN A 289 -16.93 10.83 48.05
CA ASN A 289 -16.42 10.22 46.82
C ASN A 289 -16.78 8.73 46.67
N ALA A 290 -17.22 8.08 47.73
CA ALA A 290 -17.71 6.70 47.68
C ALA A 290 -19.16 6.71 47.18
N VAL A 291 -19.36 6.33 45.92
CA VAL A 291 -20.67 6.27 45.25
C VAL A 291 -21.10 4.82 45.15
N ARG A 292 -22.34 4.52 45.58
CA ARG A 292 -22.88 3.16 45.72
C ARG A 292 -24.08 2.88 44.85
N ALA A 293 -24.91 3.89 44.61
CA ALA A 293 -26.11 3.78 43.79
C ALA A 293 -26.28 5.03 42.94
N ILE A 294 -26.88 4.85 41.77
CA ILE A 294 -27.12 5.91 40.78
C ILE A 294 -28.50 5.65 40.18
N CYS A 295 -29.32 6.69 40.09
CA CYS A 295 -30.57 6.68 39.32
C CYS A 295 -30.81 8.05 38.68
N GLU A 296 -31.72 8.09 37.71
CA GLU A 296 -32.13 9.32 37.02
C GLU A 296 -33.61 9.61 37.31
N ASP A 297 -33.95 10.88 37.57
CA ASP A 297 -35.34 11.32 37.63
C ASP A 297 -35.91 11.65 36.24
N LYS A 298 -37.23 11.78 36.13
CA LYS A 298 -37.91 12.17 34.88
C LYS A 298 -37.44 13.49 34.25
N ASN A 299 -36.78 14.36 35.02
CA ASN A 299 -36.27 15.65 34.54
C ASN A 299 -34.82 15.56 34.02
N GLY A 300 -34.22 14.36 34.03
CA GLY A 300 -32.83 14.12 33.66
C GLY A 300 -31.81 14.56 34.71
N ASN A 301 -32.21 14.63 35.99
CA ASN A 301 -31.29 14.84 37.10
C ASN A 301 -30.79 13.49 37.61
N ILE A 302 -29.49 13.40 37.87
CA ILE A 302 -28.85 12.18 38.35
C ILE A 302 -28.73 12.24 39.87
N TYR A 303 -29.35 11.30 40.56
CA TYR A 303 -29.25 11.12 42.01
C TYR A 303 -28.22 10.05 42.33
N LEU A 304 -27.39 10.34 43.35
CA LEU A 304 -26.25 9.54 43.75
C LEU A 304 -26.37 9.19 45.23
N GLY A 305 -26.35 7.89 45.50
CA GLY A 305 -26.21 7.35 46.84
C GLY A 305 -24.73 7.36 47.22
N THR A 306 -24.35 8.22 48.15
CA THR A 306 -22.96 8.29 48.64
C THR A 306 -22.85 7.72 50.05
N ALA A 307 -21.63 7.39 50.49
CA ALA A 307 -21.37 6.93 51.85
C ALA A 307 -21.77 7.94 52.96
N MET A 308 -22.05 9.21 52.61
CA MET A 308 -22.53 10.23 53.55
C MET A 308 -24.02 10.52 53.35
N SER A 309 -24.40 11.34 52.37
CA SER A 309 -25.79 11.68 52.07
C SER A 309 -26.11 11.44 50.59
N VAL A 310 -27.37 11.62 50.20
CA VAL A 310 -27.73 11.68 48.78
C VAL A 310 -27.18 12.97 48.17
N SER A 311 -26.65 12.88 46.95
CA SER A 311 -26.27 14.02 46.10
C SER A 311 -27.07 13.99 44.80
N ARG A 312 -27.30 15.14 44.19
CA ARG A 312 -27.93 15.28 42.86
C ARG A 312 -27.04 16.10 41.95
N ILE A 313 -26.92 15.68 40.70
CA ILE A 313 -26.32 16.41 39.58
C ILE A 313 -27.44 16.82 38.64
N ASP A 314 -27.59 18.12 38.40
CA ASP A 314 -28.57 18.62 37.43
C ASP A 314 -28.07 18.52 35.99
N SER A 315 -28.94 18.78 35.02
CA SER A 315 -28.61 18.74 33.59
C SER A 315 -27.54 19.74 33.13
N ASN A 316 -27.16 20.72 33.96
CA ASN A 316 -26.06 21.65 33.70
C ASN A 316 -24.76 21.22 34.41
N GLY A 317 -24.75 20.08 35.10
CA GLY A 317 -23.61 19.57 35.87
C GLY A 317 -23.44 20.20 37.24
N SER A 318 -24.45 20.89 37.80
CA SER A 318 -24.38 21.46 39.15
C SER A 318 -24.68 20.40 40.21
N VAL A 319 -23.80 20.28 41.19
CA VAL A 319 -23.92 19.30 42.28
C VAL A 319 -24.59 19.94 43.50
N LYS A 320 -25.59 19.25 44.06
CA LYS A 320 -26.26 19.60 45.32
C LYS A 320 -26.36 18.37 46.22
N SER A 321 -25.90 18.48 47.47
CA SER A 321 -26.00 17.42 48.48
C SER A 321 -27.13 17.70 49.47
N PHE A 322 -27.72 16.65 50.06
CA PHE A 322 -28.85 16.75 50.99
C PHE A 322 -28.54 16.18 52.40
N PRO A 323 -27.54 16.71 53.13
CA PRO A 323 -27.24 16.25 54.49
C PRO A 323 -28.36 16.53 55.52
N GLU A 324 -29.34 17.38 55.15
CA GLU A 324 -30.51 17.71 55.97
C GLU A 324 -31.59 16.62 55.99
N TRP A 325 -31.55 15.65 55.07
CA TRP A 325 -32.47 14.52 55.05
C TRP A 325 -32.16 13.59 56.22
N LYS A 326 -32.97 13.70 57.28
CA LYS A 326 -32.74 12.97 58.53
C LYS A 326 -32.81 11.47 58.29
N ASN A 327 -31.88 10.74 58.92
CA ASN A 327 -31.75 9.27 58.83
C ASN A 327 -31.47 8.73 57.43
N VAL A 328 -31.21 9.60 56.44
CA VAL A 328 -30.80 9.17 55.09
C VAL A 328 -29.29 9.30 54.97
N PHE A 329 -28.57 8.26 55.42
CA PHE A 329 -27.13 8.17 55.32
C PHE A 329 -26.68 6.88 54.66
N HIS A 330 -25.57 6.92 53.93
CA HIS A 330 -24.98 5.73 53.30
C HIS A 330 -26.01 4.96 52.43
N THR A 331 -26.60 5.66 51.46
CA THR A 331 -27.58 5.10 50.52
C THR A 331 -26.91 4.07 49.60
N ILE A 332 -27.46 2.84 49.56
CA ILE A 332 -26.90 1.69 48.83
C ILE A 332 -27.76 1.26 47.63
N SER A 333 -29.02 1.67 47.59
CA SER A 333 -29.93 1.42 46.47
C SER A 333 -30.76 2.67 46.20
N LEU A 334 -30.96 2.97 44.93
CA LEU A 334 -31.73 4.09 44.42
C LEU A 334 -32.47 3.66 43.16
N ASP A 335 -33.72 4.09 43.05
CA ASP A 335 -34.50 3.98 41.82
C ASP A 335 -35.46 5.16 41.69
N SER A 336 -36.09 5.32 40.53
CA SER A 336 -37.04 6.39 40.28
C SER A 336 -38.40 5.88 39.80
N THR A 337 -39.45 6.54 40.25
CA THR A 337 -40.83 6.28 39.81
C THR A 337 -41.13 7.05 38.53
N GLU A 338 -42.12 6.60 37.75
CA GLU A 338 -42.55 7.27 36.50
C GLU A 338 -43.00 8.73 36.69
N ASP A 339 -43.43 9.09 37.90
CA ASP A 339 -43.85 10.44 38.26
C ASP A 339 -42.69 11.33 38.75
N GLY A 340 -41.45 10.81 38.75
CA GLY A 340 -40.20 11.50 39.07
C GLY A 340 -39.90 11.60 40.56
N ALA A 341 -40.50 10.78 41.42
CA ALA A 341 -40.02 10.58 42.77
C ALA A 341 -38.81 9.62 42.77
N ILE A 342 -37.94 9.77 43.76
CA ILE A 342 -36.80 8.89 44.00
C ILE A 342 -37.10 8.07 45.23
N ILE A 343 -36.95 6.76 45.10
CA ILE A 343 -36.96 5.83 46.22
C ILE A 343 -35.54 5.36 46.48
N GLY A 344 -35.20 5.14 47.74
CA GLY A 344 -33.89 4.60 48.07
C GLY A 344 -33.84 3.89 49.40
N VAL A 345 -32.80 3.09 49.56
CA VAL A 345 -32.53 2.32 50.77
C VAL A 345 -31.14 2.67 51.29
N THR A 346 -31.05 2.94 52.58
CA THR A 346 -29.79 3.15 53.29
C THR A 346 -29.21 1.83 53.80
N ASN A 347 -27.91 1.81 54.09
CA ASN A 347 -27.24 0.60 54.60
C ASN A 347 -27.73 0.15 55.99
N ASP A 348 -28.38 1.01 56.76
CA ASP A 348 -29.05 0.63 58.01
C ASP A 348 -30.51 0.16 57.80
N GLY A 349 -30.98 0.14 56.55
CA GLY A 349 -32.28 -0.39 56.17
C GLY A 349 -33.44 0.60 56.20
N THR A 350 -33.15 1.90 56.24
CA THR A 350 -34.18 2.94 56.11
C THR A 350 -34.57 3.08 54.63
N LEU A 351 -35.84 2.80 54.33
CA LEU A 351 -36.45 3.12 53.04
C LEU A 351 -36.86 4.59 53.06
N PHE A 352 -36.59 5.34 52.00
CA PHE A 352 -37.00 6.74 51.90
C PHE A 352 -37.60 7.07 50.54
N LEU A 353 -38.52 8.03 50.53
CA LEU A 353 -39.13 8.59 49.34
C LEU A 353 -38.84 10.10 49.29
N ALA A 354 -38.32 10.58 48.16
CA ALA A 354 -38.04 11.99 47.95
C ALA A 354 -38.53 12.46 46.58
N LYS A 355 -38.99 13.71 46.47
CA LYS A 355 -39.41 14.30 45.19
C LYS A 355 -39.11 15.79 45.18
N ASN A 356 -38.61 16.31 44.06
CA ASN A 356 -38.26 17.73 43.91
C ASN A 356 -37.38 18.27 45.05
N ASP A 357 -36.32 17.52 45.40
CA ASP A 357 -35.38 17.82 46.51
C ASP A 357 -35.96 17.80 47.93
N LEU A 358 -37.21 17.35 48.10
CA LEU A 358 -37.85 17.23 49.40
C LEU A 358 -37.97 15.76 49.79
N LEU A 359 -37.47 15.41 50.97
CA LEU A 359 -37.77 14.13 51.62
C LEU A 359 -39.25 14.11 52.01
N LEU A 360 -40.02 13.21 51.41
CA LEU A 360 -41.45 13.08 51.61
C LEU A 360 -41.76 12.13 52.76
N ASP A 361 -41.14 10.95 52.76
CA ASP A 361 -41.42 9.91 53.75
C ASP A 361 -40.22 8.99 54.00
N THR A 362 -40.24 8.28 55.13
CA THR A 362 -39.26 7.25 55.50
C THR A 362 -39.93 6.09 56.21
N ALA A 363 -39.54 4.86 55.88
CA ALA A 363 -40.03 3.64 56.52
C ALA A 363 -38.86 2.75 57.01
N GLU A 364 -39.08 2.06 58.12
CA GLU A 364 -38.15 1.06 58.68
C GLU A 364 -38.89 -0.28 58.79
N PHE A 365 -38.19 -1.40 58.62
CA PHE A 365 -38.78 -2.74 58.74
C PHE A 365 -38.95 -3.12 60.23
N ASP A 366 -40.16 -3.56 60.64
CA ASP A 366 -40.58 -3.58 62.05
C ASP A 366 -39.96 -4.71 62.94
N GLN A 367 -39.33 -4.27 64.05
CA GLN A 367 -39.14 -4.83 65.42
C GLN A 367 -38.54 -6.21 65.77
N THR A 368 -37.99 -7.00 64.86
CA THR A 368 -36.98 -8.03 65.25
C THR A 368 -35.63 -7.64 64.68
N HIS A 369 -34.62 -7.44 65.53
CA HIS A 369 -33.31 -6.80 65.26
C HIS A 369 -32.41 -7.52 64.22
N SER A 370 -32.96 -8.28 63.27
CA SER A 370 -32.20 -9.08 62.30
C SER A 370 -32.64 -8.91 60.84
N VAL A 371 -33.80 -8.28 60.55
CA VAL A 371 -34.28 -8.09 59.18
C VAL A 371 -34.41 -6.61 58.84
N TYR A 372 -33.85 -6.17 57.71
CA TYR A 372 -33.90 -4.79 57.24
C TYR A 372 -33.99 -4.70 55.71
N TYR A 373 -34.46 -3.58 55.16
CA TYR A 373 -34.54 -3.35 53.71
C TYR A 373 -33.15 -3.28 53.07
N LEU A 374 -32.98 -3.78 51.84
CA LEU A 374 -31.69 -3.80 51.14
C LEU A 374 -31.69 -3.07 49.80
N ALA A 375 -32.65 -3.38 48.93
CA ALA A 375 -32.77 -2.73 47.63
C ALA A 375 -34.23 -2.45 47.28
N ALA A 376 -34.47 -1.41 46.50
CA ALA A 376 -35.79 -1.04 46.01
C ALA A 376 -35.74 -0.90 44.48
N ALA A 377 -36.80 -1.36 43.81
CA ALA A 377 -37.01 -1.16 42.39
C ALA A 377 -38.43 -0.67 42.11
N CYS A 378 -38.56 0.24 41.16
CA CYS A 378 -39.81 0.79 40.69
C CYS A 378 -40.19 0.17 39.34
N GLY A 379 -41.38 -0.42 39.27
CA GLY A 379 -42.06 -0.73 38.02
C GLY A 379 -43.26 0.21 37.80
N PRO A 380 -44.02 0.05 36.70
CA PRO A 380 -45.14 0.93 36.36
C PRO A 380 -46.21 1.00 37.45
N ASP A 381 -46.57 -0.14 38.04
CA ASP A 381 -47.69 -0.27 39.00
C ASP A 381 -47.28 -0.80 40.39
N ALA A 382 -45.99 -1.10 40.59
CA ALA A 382 -45.50 -1.71 41.82
C ALA A 382 -44.10 -1.23 42.18
N ILE A 383 -43.85 -1.06 43.48
CA ILE A 383 -42.52 -0.82 44.02
C ILE A 383 -42.14 -2.02 44.87
N LEU A 384 -41.11 -2.76 44.49
CA LEU A 384 -40.65 -3.92 45.24
C LEU A 384 -39.40 -3.57 46.04
N VAL A 385 -39.43 -3.91 47.33
CA VAL A 385 -38.33 -3.70 48.27
C VAL A 385 -37.90 -5.04 48.85
N THR A 386 -36.64 -5.39 48.66
CA THR A 386 -36.04 -6.61 49.20
C THR A 386 -35.56 -6.41 50.63
N THR A 387 -35.42 -7.50 51.38
CA THR A 387 -34.95 -7.48 52.78
C THR A 387 -33.67 -8.30 52.95
N THR A 388 -33.03 -8.30 54.12
CA THR A 388 -31.98 -9.29 54.42
C THR A 388 -32.49 -10.72 54.59
N GLY A 389 -33.78 -10.89 54.87
CA GLY A 389 -34.42 -12.20 54.95
C GLY A 389 -34.77 -12.74 53.57
N ASN A 390 -35.78 -13.61 53.53
CA ASN A 390 -36.33 -14.15 52.30
C ASN A 390 -37.62 -13.42 51.86
N GLN A 391 -37.87 -12.23 52.42
CA GLN A 391 -39.10 -11.45 52.25
C GLN A 391 -38.89 -10.34 51.23
N ILE A 392 -39.89 -10.12 50.39
CA ILE A 392 -40.02 -8.98 49.49
C ILE A 392 -41.33 -8.27 49.84
N VAL A 393 -41.23 -6.94 49.95
CA VAL A 393 -42.32 -6.06 50.34
C VAL A 393 -42.71 -5.20 49.16
N GLU A 394 -43.97 -5.26 48.77
CA GLU A 394 -44.57 -4.39 47.75
C GLU A 394 -45.09 -3.12 48.43
N PHE A 395 -44.64 -1.97 47.93
CA PHE A 395 -45.06 -0.65 48.36
C PHE A 395 -45.87 0.06 47.28
N LYS A 396 -46.75 0.95 47.73
CA LYS A 396 -47.42 1.94 46.88
C LYS A 396 -47.22 3.32 47.47
N VAL A 397 -47.19 4.32 46.59
CA VAL A 397 -47.09 5.72 46.99
C VAL A 397 -48.48 6.34 46.96
N GLU A 398 -49.07 6.58 48.12
CA GLU A 398 -50.38 7.24 48.27
C GLU A 398 -50.18 8.63 48.91
N ASP A 399 -50.59 9.70 48.22
CA ASP A 399 -50.46 11.09 48.68
C ASP A 399 -49.04 11.50 49.16
N GLY A 400 -48.00 10.87 48.62
CA GLY A 400 -46.60 11.12 48.98
C GLY A 400 -46.10 10.34 50.21
N HIS A 401 -46.87 9.35 50.68
CA HIS A 401 -46.51 8.43 51.74
C HIS A 401 -46.24 7.02 51.21
N LEU A 402 -45.33 6.30 51.87
CA LEU A 402 -45.04 4.90 51.57
C LEU A 402 -46.03 4.01 52.32
N GLU A 403 -46.93 3.36 51.60
CA GLU A 403 -47.85 2.36 52.15
C GLU A 403 -47.41 0.95 51.76
N GLU A 404 -47.20 0.09 52.76
CA GLU A 404 -46.98 -1.34 52.54
C GLU A 404 -48.27 -1.97 52.01
N TYR A 405 -48.21 -2.52 50.80
CA TYR A 405 -49.33 -3.17 50.14
C TYR A 405 -49.37 -4.66 50.45
N GLU A 406 -48.24 -5.37 50.26
CA GLU A 406 -48.16 -6.81 50.55
C GLU A 406 -46.72 -7.28 50.80
N THR A 407 -46.54 -8.26 51.69
CA THR A 407 -45.25 -8.95 51.90
C THR A 407 -45.38 -10.42 51.51
N PHE A 408 -44.47 -10.89 50.65
CA PHE A 408 -44.39 -12.31 50.26
C PHE A 408 -42.97 -12.85 50.44
N SER A 409 -42.84 -14.17 50.58
CA SER A 409 -41.56 -14.84 50.77
C SER A 409 -41.17 -15.66 49.56
N ILE A 410 -39.90 -15.56 49.17
CA ILE A 410 -39.30 -16.45 48.18
C ILE A 410 -38.62 -17.62 48.90
N ASN A 411 -38.84 -18.85 48.42
CA ASN A 411 -38.25 -20.04 49.05
C ASN A 411 -36.81 -20.23 48.54
N LYS A 412 -35.89 -20.65 49.42
CA LYS A 412 -34.47 -20.97 49.16
C LYS A 412 -33.45 -19.81 49.05
N HIS A 413 -33.85 -18.54 49.13
CA HIS A 413 -32.91 -17.41 49.03
C HIS A 413 -33.04 -16.42 50.18
N GLU A 414 -31.91 -15.94 50.67
CA GLU A 414 -31.78 -14.92 51.71
C GLU A 414 -30.63 -13.97 51.32
N TYR A 415 -30.56 -12.80 51.95
CA TYR A 415 -29.54 -11.77 51.69
C TYR A 415 -29.53 -11.28 50.24
N PHE A 416 -30.56 -10.53 49.87
CA PHE A 416 -30.64 -9.88 48.57
C PHE A 416 -29.57 -8.80 48.42
N SER A 417 -28.99 -8.64 47.25
CA SER A 417 -28.05 -7.56 46.95
C SER A 417 -28.75 -6.43 46.20
N ASN A 418 -29.65 -6.79 45.28
CA ASN A 418 -30.24 -5.85 44.34
C ASN A 418 -31.58 -6.36 43.79
N ILE A 419 -32.39 -5.44 43.26
CA ILE A 419 -33.59 -5.72 42.49
C ILE A 419 -33.68 -4.70 41.35
N ARG A 420 -34.08 -5.13 40.15
CA ARG A 420 -34.21 -4.28 38.96
C ARG A 420 -35.47 -4.63 38.19
N TYR A 421 -36.22 -3.61 37.77
CA TYR A 421 -37.29 -3.79 36.82
C TYR A 421 -36.71 -3.91 35.39
N SER A 422 -37.27 -4.81 34.58
CA SER A 422 -36.96 -4.94 33.17
C SER A 422 -38.19 -4.59 32.36
N GLU A 423 -38.11 -3.52 31.55
CA GLU A 423 -39.19 -3.13 30.63
C GLU A 423 -39.43 -4.21 29.56
N LEU A 424 -38.35 -4.82 29.04
CA LEU A 424 -38.42 -5.86 28.02
C LEU A 424 -39.21 -7.09 28.50
N TYR A 425 -38.95 -7.52 29.74
CA TYR A 425 -39.60 -8.70 30.34
C TYR A 425 -40.82 -8.36 31.19
N GLN A 426 -41.13 -7.08 31.37
CA GLN A 426 -42.24 -6.58 32.18
C GLN A 426 -42.28 -7.16 33.61
N GLY A 427 -41.13 -7.25 34.28
CA GLY A 427 -41.06 -7.75 35.65
C GLY A 427 -39.73 -7.50 36.33
N PHE A 428 -39.53 -8.10 37.51
CA PHE A 428 -38.41 -7.76 38.38
C PHE A 428 -37.38 -8.88 38.49
N PHE A 429 -36.13 -8.58 38.16
CA PHE A 429 -35.00 -9.45 38.50
C PHE A 429 -34.51 -9.14 39.90
N TYR A 430 -34.33 -10.17 40.72
CA TYR A 430 -33.71 -10.05 42.04
C TYR A 430 -32.35 -10.75 42.05
N CYS A 431 -31.42 -10.18 42.80
CA CYS A 431 -30.07 -10.68 43.00
C CYS A 431 -29.80 -10.90 44.50
N GLY A 432 -28.90 -11.81 44.84
CA GLY A 432 -28.58 -12.11 46.23
C GLY A 432 -27.40 -13.05 46.44
N GLU A 433 -27.01 -13.20 47.71
CA GLU A 433 -25.89 -14.02 48.16
C GLU A 433 -26.14 -15.51 47.88
N TYR A 434 -27.37 -15.97 48.08
CA TYR A 434 -27.74 -17.39 47.93
C TYR A 434 -28.72 -17.65 46.79
N GLY A 435 -28.88 -16.70 45.88
CA GLY A 435 -29.58 -16.90 44.62
C GLY A 435 -30.13 -15.63 44.00
N PHE A 436 -30.65 -15.80 42.80
CA PHE A 436 -31.13 -14.74 41.92
C PHE A 436 -32.24 -15.31 41.05
N GLY A 437 -33.07 -14.45 40.47
CA GLY A 437 -34.21 -14.91 39.70
C GLY A 437 -35.10 -13.78 39.22
N PHE A 438 -36.31 -14.14 38.82
CA PHE A 438 -37.29 -13.23 38.26
C PHE A 438 -38.63 -13.33 38.98
N ILE A 439 -39.32 -12.20 39.13
CA ILE A 439 -40.62 -12.06 39.77
C ILE A 439 -41.58 -11.44 38.76
N GLU A 440 -42.63 -12.18 38.45
CA GLU A 440 -43.74 -11.68 37.65
C GLU A 440 -44.63 -10.77 38.53
N PRO A 441 -44.86 -9.50 38.15
CA PRO A 441 -45.50 -8.52 39.04
C PRO A 441 -46.96 -8.85 39.37
N GLU A 442 -47.73 -9.37 38.42
CA GLU A 442 -49.17 -9.64 38.62
C GLU A 442 -49.44 -10.90 39.45
N THR A 443 -48.76 -12.00 39.12
CA THR A 443 -49.00 -13.31 39.76
C THR A 443 -48.11 -13.51 40.99
N ARG A 444 -47.02 -12.75 41.10
CA ARG A 444 -45.92 -12.92 42.05
C ARG A 444 -45.27 -14.30 41.93
N ALA A 445 -45.37 -14.92 40.77
CA ALA A 445 -44.64 -16.12 40.46
C ALA A 445 -43.14 -15.81 40.45
N VAL A 446 -42.39 -16.61 41.20
CA VAL A 446 -40.94 -16.47 41.32
C VAL A 446 -40.29 -17.60 40.54
N SER A 447 -39.41 -17.24 39.61
CA SER A 447 -38.57 -18.17 38.86
C SER A 447 -37.15 -18.12 39.44
N ASP A 448 -36.69 -19.21 40.04
CA ASP A 448 -35.34 -19.34 40.60
C ASP A 448 -34.33 -19.61 39.47
N MET A 449 -33.36 -18.72 39.28
CA MET A 449 -32.34 -18.87 38.22
C MET A 449 -31.00 -19.39 38.78
N THR A 450 -30.96 -19.86 40.03
CA THR A 450 -29.71 -20.25 40.72
C THR A 450 -29.21 -21.66 40.33
N GLU A 451 -30.04 -22.49 39.70
CA GLU A 451 -29.72 -23.89 39.39
C GLU A 451 -28.69 -24.07 38.24
N PHE A 452 -28.26 -22.99 37.57
CA PHE A 452 -27.27 -23.01 36.47
C PHE A 452 -25.80 -23.30 36.89
N GLY A 453 -25.56 -23.79 38.11
CA GLY A 453 -24.21 -24.03 38.62
C GLY A 453 -23.43 -22.77 39.02
N PHE A 454 -24.02 -21.58 38.86
CA PHE A 454 -23.50 -20.29 39.26
C PHE A 454 -23.96 -19.96 40.69
N ARG A 455 -23.13 -20.29 41.69
CA ARG A 455 -23.54 -20.24 43.10
C ARG A 455 -23.18 -18.91 43.78
N GLY A 456 -24.12 -17.98 43.76
CA GLY A 456 -24.26 -16.94 44.79
C GLY A 456 -23.30 -15.76 44.72
N SER A 457 -23.68 -14.71 45.46
CA SER A 457 -23.09 -13.36 45.45
C SER A 457 -23.25 -12.66 44.11
N VAL A 458 -24.46 -12.69 43.56
CA VAL A 458 -24.84 -11.88 42.41
C VAL A 458 -25.14 -10.48 42.91
N GLU A 459 -24.55 -9.45 42.33
CA GLU A 459 -24.64 -8.06 42.80
C GLU A 459 -25.55 -7.20 41.89
N ASP A 460 -25.61 -7.52 40.60
CA ASP A 460 -26.32 -6.69 39.63
C ASP A 460 -26.79 -7.51 38.42
N VAL A 461 -27.76 -6.96 37.70
CA VAL A 461 -28.38 -7.58 36.53
C VAL A 461 -28.65 -6.54 35.44
N CYS A 462 -28.35 -6.90 34.20
CA CYS A 462 -28.63 -6.11 33.02
C CYS A 462 -29.27 -6.99 31.93
N VAL A 463 -30.25 -6.46 31.23
CA VAL A 463 -30.84 -7.09 30.05
C VAL A 463 -30.33 -6.34 28.82
N ASP A 464 -29.76 -7.05 27.87
CA ASP A 464 -29.23 -6.43 26.66
C ASP A 464 -30.28 -6.26 25.55
N SER A 465 -29.93 -5.49 24.53
CA SER A 465 -30.75 -5.22 23.35
C SER A 465 -31.10 -6.47 22.53
N GLN A 466 -30.36 -7.57 22.67
CA GLN A 466 -30.64 -8.87 22.07
C GLN A 466 -31.41 -9.81 23.01
N SER A 467 -31.97 -9.26 24.10
CA SER A 467 -32.75 -9.98 25.10
C SER A 467 -31.96 -11.00 25.94
N ASN A 468 -30.63 -10.99 25.90
CA ASN A 468 -29.84 -11.80 26.83
C ASN A 468 -29.81 -11.14 28.20
N ILE A 469 -29.63 -11.96 29.24
CA ILE A 469 -29.61 -11.50 30.63
C ILE A 469 -28.19 -11.68 31.15
N TRP A 470 -27.65 -10.63 31.75
CA TRP A 470 -26.29 -10.58 32.28
C TRP A 470 -26.35 -10.37 33.79
N PHE A 471 -25.74 -11.27 34.54
CA PHE A 471 -25.62 -11.17 35.99
C PHE A 471 -24.16 -10.96 36.38
N ALA A 472 -23.89 -9.93 37.19
CA ALA A 472 -22.58 -9.69 37.77
C ALA A 472 -22.47 -10.36 39.13
N SER A 473 -21.38 -11.09 39.38
CA SER A 473 -21.10 -11.71 40.67
C SER A 473 -19.78 -11.24 41.25
N SER A 474 -19.79 -10.93 42.55
CA SER A 474 -18.60 -10.59 43.31
C SER A 474 -17.71 -11.81 43.63
N LYS A 475 -18.10 -13.02 43.21
CA LYS A 475 -17.32 -14.25 43.42
C LYS A 475 -17.04 -15.05 42.14
N HIS A 476 -17.91 -14.96 41.14
CA HIS A 476 -17.91 -15.87 39.99
C HIS A 476 -17.84 -15.15 38.62
N GLY A 477 -17.50 -13.86 38.59
CA GLY A 477 -17.42 -13.10 37.35
C GLY A 477 -18.79 -12.75 36.79
N ILE A 478 -19.01 -13.00 35.50
CA ILE A 478 -20.23 -12.64 34.79
C ILE A 478 -20.94 -13.89 34.28
N LEU A 479 -22.24 -14.02 34.55
CA LEU A 479 -23.10 -15.02 33.94
C LEU A 479 -23.94 -14.37 32.84
N LYS A 480 -23.83 -14.87 31.61
CA LYS A 480 -24.72 -14.53 30.51
C LYS A 480 -25.70 -15.66 30.27
N CYS A 481 -26.99 -15.34 30.24
CA CYS A 481 -28.07 -16.23 29.84
C CYS A 481 -28.55 -15.79 28.45
N SER A 482 -28.39 -16.65 27.44
CA SER A 482 -28.78 -16.40 26.05
C SER A 482 -29.86 -17.36 25.59
N HIS A 483 -30.78 -16.89 24.75
CA HIS A 483 -31.88 -17.73 24.23
C HIS A 483 -31.36 -18.95 23.44
N THR A 484 -31.98 -20.09 23.66
CA THR A 484 -31.70 -21.35 22.96
C THR A 484 -32.98 -21.94 22.32
N PRO A 485 -32.92 -22.44 21.07
CA PRO A 485 -34.03 -23.17 20.49
C PRO A 485 -34.23 -24.56 21.12
N PHE A 486 -33.24 -25.09 21.83
CA PHE A 486 -33.30 -26.41 22.46
C PHE A 486 -33.73 -26.32 23.93
N ARG A 487 -34.99 -26.66 24.17
CA ARG A 487 -35.58 -26.64 25.50
C ARG A 487 -35.46 -28.00 26.19
N TYR A 488 -34.83 -28.08 27.36
CA TYR A 488 -34.70 -29.33 28.12
C TYR A 488 -36.00 -29.71 28.84
N LEU A 489 -36.54 -30.91 28.57
CA LEU A 489 -37.88 -31.29 29.03
C LEU A 489 -37.95 -31.63 30.53
N TYR A 490 -36.85 -32.08 31.14
CA TYR A 490 -36.86 -32.54 32.54
C TYR A 490 -36.70 -31.41 33.55
N TYR A 491 -36.50 -30.18 33.09
CA TYR A 491 -36.20 -29.06 33.97
C TYR A 491 -37.24 -28.91 35.10
N ARG A 492 -38.54 -28.86 34.76
CA ARG A 492 -39.63 -28.72 35.74
C ARG A 492 -40.06 -30.03 36.41
N THR A 493 -39.17 -31.03 36.46
CA THR A 493 -39.49 -32.37 36.94
C THR A 493 -38.43 -32.91 37.89
N ASP A 494 -38.83 -33.72 38.86
CA ASP A 494 -37.89 -34.46 39.73
C ASP A 494 -37.21 -35.66 39.02
N LEU A 495 -37.12 -35.63 37.69
CA LEU A 495 -36.58 -36.72 36.89
C LEU A 495 -35.05 -36.61 36.80
N GLU A 496 -34.36 -37.70 37.12
CA GLU A 496 -32.91 -37.79 36.96
C GLU A 496 -32.50 -37.91 35.47
N GLU A 497 -31.33 -37.35 35.14
CA GLU A 497 -30.72 -37.49 33.83
C GLU A 497 -30.53 -38.95 33.43
N ASN A 498 -30.95 -39.29 32.22
CA ASN A 498 -30.83 -40.64 31.69
C ASN A 498 -30.96 -40.65 30.17
N VAL A 499 -30.22 -41.54 29.52
CA VAL A 499 -30.24 -41.69 28.06
C VAL A 499 -31.65 -42.03 27.57
N ALA A 500 -32.25 -41.11 26.81
CA ALA A 500 -33.50 -41.33 26.12
C ALA A 500 -33.26 -42.06 24.79
N ASN A 501 -34.07 -43.08 24.53
CA ASN A 501 -34.00 -43.92 23.34
C ASN A 501 -35.24 -43.79 22.46
N ALA A 502 -36.38 -43.39 23.02
CA ALA A 502 -37.62 -43.24 22.27
C ALA A 502 -38.56 -42.24 22.96
N VAL A 503 -39.29 -41.47 22.16
CA VAL A 503 -40.40 -40.62 22.62
C VAL A 503 -41.65 -40.95 21.82
N CYS A 504 -42.79 -41.11 22.49
CA CYS A 504 -44.08 -41.33 21.86
C CYS A 504 -45.14 -40.45 22.56
N GLU A 505 -46.02 -39.81 21.78
CA GLU A 505 -47.18 -39.11 22.32
C GLU A 505 -48.38 -40.06 22.40
N CYS A 506 -49.09 -40.02 23.53
CA CYS A 506 -50.41 -40.63 23.64
C CYS A 506 -51.28 -39.87 24.64
N ASN A 507 -52.43 -39.39 24.17
CA ASN A 507 -53.48 -38.73 24.96
C ASN A 507 -52.99 -37.50 25.76
N GLY A 508 -52.11 -36.68 25.17
CA GLY A 508 -51.54 -35.49 25.79
C GLY A 508 -50.33 -35.75 26.68
N PHE A 509 -49.80 -36.98 26.68
CA PHE A 509 -48.63 -37.38 27.47
C PHE A 509 -47.51 -37.89 26.57
N LEU A 510 -46.29 -37.49 26.89
CA LEU A 510 -45.05 -37.95 26.29
C LEU A 510 -44.51 -39.12 27.11
N TYR A 511 -44.47 -40.29 26.48
CA TYR A 511 -43.87 -41.50 27.02
C TYR A 511 -42.44 -41.58 26.53
N ILE A 512 -41.49 -41.58 27.48
CA ILE A 512 -40.07 -41.51 27.18
C ILE A 512 -39.41 -42.81 27.62
N GLY A 513 -38.88 -43.55 26.66
CA GLY A 513 -38.13 -44.77 26.88
C GLY A 513 -36.67 -44.49 27.21
N LEU A 514 -36.22 -44.88 28.40
CA LEU A 514 -34.89 -44.62 28.93
C LEU A 514 -34.07 -45.91 29.02
N ASN A 515 -32.77 -45.79 29.30
CA ASN A 515 -31.94 -46.95 29.62
C ASN A 515 -32.34 -47.66 30.93
N LYS A 516 -33.11 -47.00 31.81
CA LYS A 516 -33.56 -47.55 33.11
C LYS A 516 -35.08 -47.55 33.30
N GLY A 517 -35.85 -47.65 32.22
CA GLY A 517 -37.31 -47.80 32.26
C GLY A 517 -38.05 -46.77 31.41
N VAL A 518 -39.26 -46.41 31.81
CA VAL A 518 -40.10 -45.42 31.13
C VAL A 518 -40.42 -44.29 32.09
N THR A 519 -40.42 -43.06 31.58
CA THR A 519 -41.04 -41.91 32.27
C THR A 519 -42.19 -41.35 31.46
N ILE A 520 -43.07 -40.59 32.11
CA ILE A 520 -44.20 -39.92 31.48
C ILE A 520 -44.14 -38.44 31.84
N VAL A 521 -44.27 -37.58 30.84
CA VAL A 521 -44.35 -36.12 31.01
C VAL A 521 -45.62 -35.62 30.32
N ASN A 522 -46.40 -34.78 30.97
CA ASN A 522 -47.53 -34.13 30.31
C ASN A 522 -47.03 -33.15 29.25
N ALA A 523 -47.51 -33.26 28.01
CA ALA A 523 -47.01 -32.47 26.88
C ALA A 523 -47.27 -30.95 27.05
N ASN A 524 -48.34 -30.58 27.75
CA ASN A 524 -48.75 -29.19 27.96
C ASN A 524 -48.14 -28.61 29.23
N THR A 525 -48.26 -29.31 30.36
CA THR A 525 -47.81 -28.77 31.67
C THR A 525 -46.35 -29.06 31.97
N ARG A 526 -45.72 -29.96 31.20
CA ARG A 526 -44.33 -30.44 31.40
C ARG A 526 -44.05 -31.04 32.77
N LYS A 527 -45.09 -31.44 33.50
CA LYS A 527 -44.93 -32.14 34.78
C LYS A 527 -44.78 -33.63 34.55
N ALA A 528 -43.87 -34.24 35.31
CA ALA A 528 -43.74 -35.68 35.36
C ALA A 528 -45.02 -36.31 35.94
N GLU A 529 -45.42 -37.45 35.39
CA GLU A 529 -46.61 -38.17 35.82
C GLU A 529 -46.29 -39.62 36.17
N TYR A 530 -46.79 -40.06 37.32
CA TYR A 530 -46.63 -41.44 37.75
C TYR A 530 -47.81 -42.31 37.33
N ARG A 531 -47.50 -43.53 36.87
CA ARG A 531 -48.45 -44.62 36.66
C ARG A 531 -47.92 -45.88 37.36
N PRO A 532 -48.76 -46.65 38.07
CA PRO A 532 -48.30 -47.82 38.85
C PRO A 532 -47.48 -48.84 38.05
N TRP A 533 -47.83 -49.07 36.79
CA TRP A 533 -47.17 -50.04 35.91
C TRP A 533 -45.75 -49.64 35.49
N LEU A 534 -45.34 -48.37 35.67
CA LEU A 534 -43.96 -47.94 35.37
C LEU A 534 -42.94 -48.67 36.23
N GLN A 535 -43.32 -49.03 37.46
CA GLN A 535 -42.45 -49.75 38.39
C GLN A 535 -42.08 -51.14 37.87
N ASP A 536 -42.95 -51.79 37.08
CA ASP A 536 -42.68 -53.09 36.47
C ASP A 536 -41.60 -53.04 35.38
N LEU A 537 -41.37 -51.85 34.80
CA LEU A 537 -40.35 -51.60 33.78
C LEU A 537 -39.11 -50.90 34.33
N LYS A 538 -39.02 -50.71 35.65
CA LYS A 538 -37.86 -50.08 36.27
C LYS A 538 -36.58 -50.88 35.98
N ASN A 539 -35.52 -50.20 35.57
CA ASN A 539 -34.23 -50.77 35.16
C ASN A 539 -34.24 -51.58 33.86
N GLU A 540 -35.37 -51.65 33.14
CA GLU A 540 -35.39 -52.23 31.79
C GLU A 540 -34.95 -51.19 30.77
N ARG A 541 -34.02 -51.58 29.88
CA ARG A 541 -33.57 -50.68 28.81
C ARG A 541 -34.64 -50.64 27.72
N VAL A 542 -35.30 -49.50 27.56
CA VAL A 542 -36.30 -49.30 26.51
C VAL A 542 -35.62 -48.89 25.22
N ARG A 543 -36.05 -49.48 24.10
CA ARG A 543 -35.45 -49.27 22.77
C ARG A 543 -36.38 -48.57 21.80
N ASN A 544 -37.68 -48.78 21.93
CA ASN A 544 -38.71 -48.19 21.09
C ASN A 544 -40.03 -48.17 21.88
N ILE A 545 -40.85 -47.15 21.62
CA ILE A 545 -42.23 -47.06 22.09
C ILE A 545 -43.05 -46.67 20.86
N MET A 546 -44.16 -47.38 20.62
CA MET A 546 -45.12 -47.00 19.59
C MET A 546 -46.54 -47.13 20.11
N ARG A 547 -47.45 -46.36 19.51
CA ARG A 547 -48.88 -46.38 19.80
C ARG A 547 -49.59 -47.07 18.64
N ASP A 548 -50.44 -48.06 18.94
CA ASP A 548 -51.27 -48.70 17.93
C ASP A 548 -52.56 -47.90 17.63
N SER A 549 -53.25 -48.27 16.56
CA SER A 549 -54.52 -47.70 16.10
C SER A 549 -55.65 -47.82 17.12
N LYS A 550 -55.52 -48.75 18.08
CA LYS A 550 -56.44 -48.95 19.21
C LYS A 550 -56.04 -48.14 20.44
N GLY A 551 -54.97 -47.34 20.38
CA GLY A 551 -54.47 -46.49 21.46
C GLY A 551 -53.73 -47.24 22.57
N ASN A 552 -53.32 -48.50 22.35
CA ASN A 552 -52.41 -49.19 23.27
C ASN A 552 -50.97 -48.78 22.97
N LEU A 553 -50.13 -48.80 23.99
CA LEU A 553 -48.70 -48.59 23.84
C LEU A 553 -47.97 -49.92 23.73
N TRP A 554 -46.98 -49.99 22.86
CA TRP A 554 -46.10 -51.12 22.69
C TRP A 554 -44.67 -50.68 23.00
N ILE A 555 -44.10 -51.25 24.04
CA ILE A 555 -42.79 -50.87 24.60
C ILE A 555 -41.82 -52.00 24.33
N SER A 556 -40.85 -51.76 23.45
CA SER A 556 -39.78 -52.70 23.16
C SER A 556 -38.67 -52.54 24.20
N THR A 557 -38.43 -53.56 25.03
CA THR A 557 -37.29 -53.58 25.96
C THR A 557 -36.17 -54.50 25.49
N TYR A 558 -34.97 -54.19 25.96
CA TYR A 558 -33.77 -55.00 25.78
C TYR A 558 -33.37 -55.59 27.14
N GLY A 559 -34.14 -56.56 27.60
CA GLY A 559 -34.01 -57.11 28.95
C GLY A 559 -34.94 -58.30 29.18
N THR A 560 -35.40 -58.48 30.41
CA THR A 560 -36.21 -59.66 30.77
C THR A 560 -37.68 -59.53 30.38
N LYS A 561 -38.16 -58.28 30.21
CA LYS A 561 -39.58 -58.02 29.94
C LYS A 561 -39.96 -58.18 28.47
N GLY A 562 -39.00 -58.14 27.54
CA GLY A 562 -39.26 -58.32 26.11
C GLY A 562 -40.10 -57.19 25.53
N LEU A 563 -41.13 -57.55 24.77
CA LEU A 563 -42.11 -56.58 24.27
C LEU A 563 -43.26 -56.48 25.27
N VAL A 564 -43.67 -55.27 25.61
CA VAL A 564 -44.73 -55.02 26.59
C VAL A 564 -45.83 -54.18 25.95
N LYS A 565 -47.04 -54.73 25.84
CA LYS A 565 -48.24 -54.01 25.46
C LYS A 565 -48.91 -53.46 26.71
N VAL A 566 -49.08 -52.15 26.76
CA VAL A 566 -49.83 -51.43 27.79
C VAL A 566 -51.19 -51.07 27.20
N GLU A 567 -52.23 -51.71 27.70
CA GLU A 567 -53.60 -51.37 27.30
C GLU A 567 -54.00 -50.00 27.85
N GLN A 568 -55.02 -49.38 27.27
CA GLN A 568 -55.58 -48.12 27.79
C GLN A 568 -56.05 -48.21 29.26
N SER A 569 -56.37 -49.42 29.73
CA SER A 569 -56.72 -49.70 31.13
C SER A 569 -55.52 -49.62 32.09
N GLY A 570 -54.29 -49.59 31.57
CA GLY A 570 -53.04 -49.75 32.32
C GLY A 570 -52.62 -51.21 32.53
N SER A 571 -53.37 -52.18 31.98
CA SER A 571 -53.01 -53.60 32.05
C SER A 571 -51.81 -53.92 31.16
N LEU A 572 -50.89 -54.74 31.67
CA LEU A 572 -49.67 -55.13 30.97
C LEU A 572 -49.78 -56.54 30.38
N ILE A 573 -49.47 -56.65 29.09
CA ILE A 573 -49.30 -57.92 28.39
C ILE A 573 -47.85 -58.03 27.92
N TYR A 574 -47.15 -59.03 28.43
CA TYR A 574 -45.75 -59.28 28.10
C TYR A 574 -45.64 -60.27 26.93
N PHE A 575 -44.57 -60.13 26.17
CA PHE A 575 -44.15 -61.05 25.13
C PHE A 575 -42.65 -61.29 25.31
N ASN A 576 -42.30 -62.40 25.97
CA ASN A 576 -40.93 -62.76 26.34
C ASN A 576 -40.77 -64.29 26.42
N GLU A 577 -39.57 -64.74 26.81
CA GLU A 577 -39.25 -66.17 26.91
C GLU A 577 -40.12 -66.90 27.95
N GLU A 578 -40.45 -66.24 29.06
CA GLU A 578 -41.16 -66.85 30.20
C GLU A 578 -42.63 -67.13 29.90
N ASN A 579 -43.28 -66.26 29.12
CA ASN A 579 -44.68 -66.44 28.73
C ASN A 579 -44.85 -67.21 27.40
N GLY A 580 -43.74 -67.60 26.77
CA GLY A 580 -43.70 -68.39 25.54
C GLY A 580 -44.25 -67.68 24.31
N ARG A 581 -44.44 -66.36 24.35
CA ARG A 581 -45.03 -65.60 23.23
C ARG A 581 -43.97 -65.04 22.27
N LEU A 582 -42.78 -64.70 22.74
CA LEU A 582 -41.61 -64.35 21.90
C LEU A 582 -40.40 -65.13 22.43
N GLY A 583 -39.62 -65.77 21.54
CA GLY A 583 -38.48 -66.61 21.93
C GLY A 583 -37.26 -65.86 22.49
N THR A 584 -37.43 -64.57 22.85
CA THR A 584 -36.37 -63.70 23.37
C THR A 584 -36.94 -62.49 24.11
N GLY A 585 -36.18 -61.96 25.07
CA GLY A 585 -36.43 -60.67 25.72
C GLY A 585 -35.73 -59.45 25.08
N GLN A 586 -34.97 -59.64 24.00
CA GLN A 586 -34.20 -58.56 23.36
C GLN A 586 -34.93 -58.02 22.14
N ILE A 587 -35.81 -57.05 22.37
CA ILE A 587 -36.64 -56.44 21.32
C ILE A 587 -36.07 -55.08 20.94
N ARG A 588 -35.94 -54.84 19.64
CA ARG A 588 -35.32 -53.63 19.10
C ARG A 588 -36.35 -52.55 18.80
N SER A 589 -37.40 -52.94 18.06
CA SER A 589 -38.48 -52.05 17.63
C SER A 589 -39.70 -52.84 17.19
N CYS A 590 -40.83 -52.16 17.13
CA CYS A 590 -42.06 -52.70 16.57
C CYS A 590 -42.82 -51.63 15.79
N ILE A 591 -43.61 -52.06 14.81
CA ILE A 591 -44.53 -51.20 14.05
C ILE A 591 -45.89 -51.90 13.91
N GLU A 592 -46.96 -51.12 13.77
CA GLU A 592 -48.26 -51.63 13.34
C GLU A 592 -48.31 -51.64 11.80
N LEU A 593 -48.79 -52.75 11.24
CA LEU A 593 -49.03 -52.89 9.80
C LEU A 593 -50.46 -52.47 9.45
N SER A 594 -50.70 -52.14 8.19
CA SER A 594 -51.98 -51.72 7.63
C SER A 594 -53.11 -52.75 7.82
N ASP A 595 -52.76 -54.02 8.00
CA ASP A 595 -53.69 -55.11 8.31
C ASP A 595 -53.99 -55.29 9.82
N GLY A 596 -53.42 -54.44 10.68
CA GLY A 596 -53.60 -54.43 12.13
C GLY A 596 -52.73 -55.43 12.89
N ARG A 597 -51.82 -56.15 12.22
CA ARG A 597 -50.79 -56.97 12.89
C ARG A 597 -49.66 -56.08 13.40
N ILE A 598 -49.02 -56.52 14.48
CA ILE A 598 -47.80 -55.88 14.99
C ILE A 598 -46.58 -56.65 14.51
N LEU A 599 -45.70 -55.97 13.77
CA LEU A 599 -44.41 -56.51 13.37
C LEU A 599 -43.36 -56.15 14.40
N VAL A 600 -42.59 -57.14 14.83
CA VAL A 600 -41.61 -57.01 15.92
C VAL A 600 -40.23 -57.45 15.45
N ALA A 601 -39.25 -56.56 15.58
CA ALA A 601 -37.84 -56.85 15.37
C ALA A 601 -37.19 -57.30 16.67
N SER A 602 -36.65 -58.52 16.66
CA SER A 602 -35.92 -59.12 17.76
C SER A 602 -34.58 -59.69 17.28
N ASN A 603 -33.70 -60.03 18.20
CA ASN A 603 -32.46 -60.77 17.90
C ASN A 603 -32.67 -62.20 17.37
N THR A 604 -33.92 -62.69 17.32
CA THR A 604 -34.29 -63.97 16.67
C THR A 604 -34.94 -63.78 15.29
N GLY A 605 -35.03 -62.53 14.83
CA GLY A 605 -35.63 -62.13 13.55
C GLY A 605 -36.95 -61.37 13.72
N LEU A 606 -37.80 -61.46 12.69
CA LEU A 606 -39.03 -60.68 12.56
C LEU A 606 -40.27 -61.50 12.91
N SER A 607 -41.01 -61.10 13.95
CA SER A 607 -42.22 -61.79 14.38
C SER A 607 -43.48 -60.98 14.12
N PHE A 608 -44.53 -61.63 13.63
CA PHE A 608 -45.85 -61.06 13.39
C PHE A 608 -46.78 -61.44 14.55
N ILE A 609 -47.40 -60.44 15.18
CA ILE A 609 -48.36 -60.62 16.26
C ILE A 609 -49.75 -60.24 15.79
N GLN A 610 -50.71 -61.14 16.01
CA GLN A 610 -52.14 -60.91 15.79
C GLN A 610 -52.91 -61.46 16.99
N ASP A 611 -53.87 -60.69 17.50
CA ASP A 611 -54.69 -61.06 18.67
C ASP A 611 -53.85 -61.57 19.87
N ASP A 612 -52.78 -60.81 20.18
CA ASP A 612 -51.81 -61.10 21.26
C ASP A 612 -51.08 -62.46 21.15
N LYS A 613 -51.02 -63.04 19.94
CA LYS A 613 -50.27 -64.27 19.63
C LYS A 613 -49.30 -64.04 18.48
N VAL A 614 -48.11 -64.64 18.58
CA VAL A 614 -47.19 -64.70 17.42
C VAL A 614 -47.74 -65.70 16.41
N VAL A 615 -48.02 -65.21 15.20
CA VAL A 615 -48.58 -66.01 14.10
C VAL A 615 -47.52 -66.48 13.10
N ALA A 616 -46.39 -65.76 13.00
CA ALA A 616 -45.25 -66.13 12.16
C ALA A 616 -43.96 -65.48 12.69
N THR A 617 -42.83 -66.13 12.45
CA THR A 617 -41.49 -65.57 12.71
C THR A 617 -40.57 -65.90 11.55
N LEU A 618 -39.94 -64.88 10.97
CA LEU A 618 -38.93 -64.98 9.92
C LEU A 618 -37.54 -64.90 10.54
N GLY A 619 -36.73 -65.91 10.29
CA GLY A 619 -35.32 -65.94 10.70
C GLY A 619 -34.40 -66.32 9.54
N GLU A 620 -33.18 -66.75 9.88
CA GLU A 620 -32.14 -67.11 8.89
C GLU A 620 -32.61 -68.14 7.86
N LYS A 621 -33.35 -69.16 8.30
CA LYS A 621 -33.91 -70.21 7.42
C LYS A 621 -34.90 -69.68 6.37
N ASP A 622 -35.45 -68.48 6.60
CA ASP A 622 -36.48 -67.85 5.77
C ASP A 622 -35.90 -66.78 4.83
N GLY A 623 -34.56 -66.67 4.76
CA GLY A 623 -33.84 -65.71 3.92
C GLY A 623 -33.39 -64.43 4.63
N LEU A 624 -33.60 -64.32 5.95
CA LEU A 624 -33.16 -63.20 6.77
C LEU A 624 -31.75 -63.47 7.33
N ASN A 625 -30.71 -63.33 6.48
CA ASN A 625 -29.32 -63.67 6.82
C ASN A 625 -28.79 -62.90 8.05
N ASN A 626 -29.25 -61.67 8.25
CA ASN A 626 -28.96 -60.84 9.40
C ASN A 626 -30.26 -60.51 10.14
N GLN A 627 -30.39 -61.06 11.35
CA GLN A 627 -31.58 -60.91 12.20
C GLN A 627 -31.59 -59.59 12.98
N PHE A 628 -30.50 -58.83 12.99
CA PHE A 628 -30.40 -57.54 13.70
C PHE A 628 -31.05 -56.42 12.91
N ILE A 629 -32.39 -56.39 12.92
CA ILE A 629 -33.19 -55.36 12.24
C ILE A 629 -33.24 -54.08 13.07
N LEU A 630 -32.91 -52.95 12.46
CA LEU A 630 -32.79 -51.64 13.10
C LEU A 630 -34.04 -50.76 12.90
N SER A 631 -34.58 -50.71 11.68
CA SER A 631 -35.74 -49.91 11.31
C SER A 631 -36.63 -50.69 10.34
N MET A 632 -37.94 -50.44 10.41
CA MET A 632 -38.93 -51.07 9.57
C MET A 632 -39.96 -50.05 9.12
N ILE A 633 -40.40 -50.13 7.87
CA ILE A 633 -41.52 -49.35 7.35
C ILE A 633 -42.33 -50.18 6.35
N GLU A 634 -43.66 -50.03 6.38
CA GLU A 634 -44.55 -50.59 5.37
C GLU A 634 -44.71 -49.61 4.21
N ARG A 635 -44.56 -50.11 2.99
CA ARG A 635 -44.81 -49.38 1.74
C ARG A 635 -46.30 -49.38 1.41
N ASP A 636 -46.71 -48.44 0.56
CA ASP A 636 -48.11 -48.30 0.14
C ASP A 636 -48.63 -49.53 -0.64
N ASP A 637 -47.73 -50.38 -1.16
CA ASP A 637 -48.07 -51.65 -1.82
C ASP A 637 -48.17 -52.86 -0.87
N GLY A 638 -48.04 -52.62 0.45
CA GLY A 638 -48.07 -53.64 1.51
C GLY A 638 -46.78 -54.44 1.66
N SER A 639 -45.70 -54.09 0.94
CA SER A 639 -44.38 -54.67 1.21
C SER A 639 -43.70 -53.94 2.37
N ILE A 640 -42.89 -54.66 3.15
CA ILE A 640 -42.17 -54.12 4.29
C ILE A 640 -40.70 -54.01 3.93
N LEU A 641 -40.11 -52.83 4.18
CA LEU A 641 -38.68 -52.65 4.19
C LEU A 641 -38.16 -52.84 5.62
N ALA A 642 -37.18 -53.71 5.81
CA ALA A 642 -36.53 -53.96 7.09
C ALA A 642 -35.03 -53.76 6.96
N SER A 643 -34.50 -52.68 7.54
CA SER A 643 -33.07 -52.39 7.52
C SER A 643 -32.32 -53.19 8.57
N SER A 644 -31.12 -53.66 8.25
CA SER A 644 -30.30 -54.47 9.13
C SER A 644 -29.01 -53.76 9.56
N ASP A 645 -28.42 -54.26 10.65
CA ASP A 645 -27.09 -53.88 11.13
C ASP A 645 -26.00 -54.66 10.36
N GLY A 646 -25.82 -54.35 9.08
CA GLY A 646 -24.66 -54.83 8.31
C GLY A 646 -24.97 -55.73 7.11
N ASP A 647 -26.24 -55.94 6.77
CA ASP A 647 -26.65 -56.66 5.55
C ASP A 647 -27.70 -55.86 4.76
N GLY A 648 -27.64 -54.52 4.73
CA GLY A 648 -28.55 -53.70 3.91
C GLY A 648 -30.02 -53.78 4.33
N ILE A 649 -30.93 -53.79 3.35
CA ILE A 649 -32.39 -53.70 3.56
C ILE A 649 -33.09 -54.92 2.95
N TYR A 650 -33.89 -55.62 3.75
CA TYR A 650 -34.75 -56.71 3.27
C TYR A 650 -36.09 -56.20 2.80
N ILE A 651 -36.60 -56.78 1.71
CA ILE A 651 -37.96 -56.56 1.20
C ILE A 651 -38.81 -57.78 1.54
N ILE A 652 -39.85 -57.57 2.33
CA ILE A 652 -40.74 -58.62 2.82
C ILE A 652 -42.12 -58.40 2.22
N LYS A 653 -42.68 -59.45 1.60
CA LYS A 653 -44.03 -59.40 1.02
C LYS A 653 -44.72 -60.74 1.24
N ASN A 654 -45.98 -60.70 1.66
CA ASN A 654 -46.75 -61.89 2.05
C ASN A 654 -46.01 -62.75 3.09
N ASP A 655 -45.48 -62.09 4.14
CA ASP A 655 -44.75 -62.73 5.25
C ASP A 655 -43.56 -63.59 4.78
N ARG A 656 -42.86 -63.19 3.71
CA ARG A 656 -41.65 -63.85 3.20
C ARG A 656 -40.65 -62.81 2.74
N VAL A 657 -39.36 -63.11 2.91
CA VAL A 657 -38.29 -62.32 2.28
C VAL A 657 -38.33 -62.57 0.78
N VAL A 658 -38.64 -61.53 -0.01
CA VAL A 658 -38.77 -61.60 -1.48
C VAL A 658 -37.65 -60.87 -2.20
N GLY A 659 -36.88 -60.05 -1.50
CA GLY A 659 -35.78 -59.29 -2.05
C GLY A 659 -34.86 -58.74 -0.97
N HIS A 660 -33.73 -58.20 -1.43
CA HIS A 660 -32.65 -57.71 -0.59
C HIS A 660 -31.94 -56.59 -1.36
N ILE A 661 -31.76 -55.45 -0.72
CA ILE A 661 -31.06 -54.28 -1.25
C ILE A 661 -29.71 -54.23 -0.53
N SER A 662 -28.63 -54.37 -1.29
CA SER A 662 -27.25 -54.45 -0.83
C SER A 662 -26.34 -53.51 -1.63
N GLU A 663 -25.01 -53.65 -1.49
CA GLU A 663 -24.03 -52.96 -2.33
C GLU A 663 -24.25 -53.19 -3.83
N ALA A 664 -24.76 -54.36 -4.22
CA ALA A 664 -25.04 -54.66 -5.62
C ALA A 664 -26.17 -53.79 -6.21
N GLU A 665 -27.07 -53.28 -5.37
CA GLU A 665 -28.23 -52.47 -5.73
C GLU A 665 -28.02 -50.97 -5.48
N GLY A 666 -26.82 -50.55 -5.07
CA GLY A 666 -26.43 -49.13 -4.93
C GLY A 666 -26.21 -48.62 -3.50
N LEU A 667 -26.41 -49.46 -2.47
CA LEU A 667 -26.13 -49.10 -1.07
C LEU A 667 -24.63 -49.26 -0.77
N MET A 668 -23.85 -48.18 -0.71
CA MET A 668 -22.42 -48.27 -0.37
C MET A 668 -22.13 -48.57 1.12
N SER A 669 -23.16 -48.65 1.95
CA SER A 669 -23.07 -49.06 3.36
C SER A 669 -24.11 -50.12 3.64
N SER A 670 -23.68 -51.22 4.27
CA SER A 670 -24.57 -52.31 4.65
C SER A 670 -25.26 -52.07 6.00
N VAL A 671 -24.94 -51.00 6.72
CA VAL A 671 -25.60 -50.63 7.99
C VAL A 671 -26.56 -49.48 7.74
N ILE A 672 -27.86 -49.78 7.75
CA ILE A 672 -28.91 -48.76 7.57
C ILE A 672 -29.65 -48.58 8.89
N LEU A 673 -29.40 -47.44 9.55
CA LEU A 673 -29.91 -47.11 10.88
C LEU A 673 -31.41 -46.80 10.84
N ARG A 674 -31.86 -46.04 9.84
CA ARG A 674 -33.25 -45.59 9.70
C ARG A 674 -33.71 -45.61 8.24
N ILE A 675 -34.96 -45.98 8.04
CA ILE A 675 -35.69 -45.77 6.79
C ILE A 675 -36.76 -44.71 7.05
N VAL A 676 -36.79 -43.65 6.24
CA VAL A 676 -37.73 -42.52 6.39
C VAL A 676 -38.49 -42.34 5.08
N LYS A 677 -39.83 -42.20 5.16
CA LYS A 677 -40.67 -41.93 3.99
C LYS A 677 -40.60 -40.43 3.66
N GLY A 678 -40.15 -40.10 2.44
CA GLY A 678 -40.20 -38.74 1.89
C GLY A 678 -41.44 -38.51 1.03
N THR A 679 -41.53 -37.34 0.41
CA THR A 679 -42.65 -36.94 -0.47
C THR A 679 -42.71 -37.74 -1.78
N SER A 680 -41.57 -38.15 -2.31
CA SER A 680 -41.46 -38.85 -3.61
C SER A 680 -40.67 -40.17 -3.55
N GLY A 681 -40.30 -40.65 -2.36
CA GLY A 681 -39.45 -41.82 -2.21
C GLY A 681 -39.13 -42.15 -0.75
N TYR A 682 -38.01 -42.85 -0.53
CA TYR A 682 -37.52 -43.23 0.79
C TYR A 682 -36.08 -42.77 1.00
N PHE A 683 -35.80 -42.16 2.16
CA PHE A 683 -34.44 -41.92 2.62
C PHE A 683 -33.91 -43.12 3.40
N TYR A 684 -32.68 -43.52 3.12
CA TYR A 684 -31.94 -44.52 3.89
C TYR A 684 -30.78 -43.84 4.60
N VAL A 685 -30.82 -43.83 5.94
CA VAL A 685 -29.83 -43.18 6.78
C VAL A 685 -28.84 -44.22 7.27
N SER A 686 -27.55 -44.00 6.98
CA SER A 686 -26.44 -44.82 7.50
C SER A 686 -25.50 -43.96 8.35
N SER A 687 -24.59 -44.60 9.08
CA SER A 687 -23.51 -43.93 9.82
C SER A 687 -22.45 -43.27 8.91
N SER A 688 -22.56 -43.43 7.59
CA SER A 688 -21.57 -42.97 6.62
C SER A 688 -22.14 -42.01 5.55
N ALA A 689 -23.45 -42.04 5.32
CA ALA A 689 -24.11 -41.32 4.25
C ALA A 689 -25.64 -41.38 4.37
N ILE A 690 -26.31 -40.52 3.62
CA ILE A 690 -27.76 -40.57 3.37
C ILE A 690 -27.98 -40.97 1.89
N TYR A 691 -28.88 -41.91 1.66
CA TYR A 691 -29.29 -42.34 0.33
C TYR A 691 -30.76 -41.98 0.11
N PHE A 692 -31.15 -41.79 -1.15
CA PHE A 692 -32.54 -41.62 -1.54
C PHE A 692 -32.91 -42.66 -2.61
N ASP A 693 -34.06 -43.29 -2.41
CA ASP A 693 -34.69 -44.28 -3.29
C ASP A 693 -35.97 -43.68 -3.88
N ASP A 694 -35.96 -43.39 -5.18
CA ASP A 694 -37.11 -42.85 -5.93
C ASP A 694 -38.06 -43.96 -6.44
N GLY A 695 -37.78 -45.22 -6.10
CA GLY A 695 -38.48 -46.41 -6.56
C GLY A 695 -37.90 -47.04 -7.83
N ASN A 696 -37.02 -46.34 -8.55
CA ASN A 696 -36.30 -46.84 -9.72
C ASN A 696 -34.79 -47.01 -9.44
N GLU A 697 -34.18 -46.02 -8.78
CA GLU A 697 -32.77 -46.01 -8.44
C GLU A 697 -32.53 -45.57 -6.99
N ILE A 698 -31.45 -46.10 -6.41
CA ILE A 698 -30.94 -45.70 -5.11
C ILE A 698 -29.65 -44.94 -5.35
N ARG A 699 -29.60 -43.69 -4.92
CA ARG A 699 -28.41 -42.85 -5.05
C ARG A 699 -28.00 -42.26 -3.71
N MET A 700 -26.69 -42.16 -3.49
CA MET A 700 -26.12 -41.43 -2.37
C MET A 700 -26.24 -39.93 -2.60
N LEU A 701 -26.66 -39.19 -1.58
CA LEU A 701 -26.65 -37.73 -1.56
C LEU A 701 -25.22 -37.25 -1.30
N LYS A 702 -24.56 -36.72 -2.35
CA LYS A 702 -23.13 -36.40 -2.31
C LYS A 702 -22.84 -35.01 -1.76
N ASN A 703 -23.79 -34.08 -1.89
CA ASN A 703 -23.61 -32.69 -1.49
C ASN A 703 -24.08 -32.41 -0.06
N PHE A 704 -24.64 -33.42 0.63
CA PHE A 704 -24.92 -33.31 2.06
C PHE A 704 -23.60 -33.24 2.87
N PRO A 705 -23.41 -32.24 3.76
CA PRO A 705 -22.10 -31.87 4.27
C PRO A 705 -21.52 -32.80 5.35
N TYR A 706 -22.24 -33.84 5.77
CA TYR A 706 -21.85 -34.68 6.91
C TYR A 706 -22.23 -36.15 6.77
N SER A 707 -21.39 -37.06 7.26
CA SER A 707 -21.54 -38.51 7.03
C SER A 707 -22.21 -39.27 8.18
N ASN A 708 -21.93 -38.92 9.43
CA ASN A 708 -22.40 -39.68 10.60
C ASN A 708 -23.78 -39.21 11.09
N ASN A 709 -24.82 -39.67 10.39
CA ASN A 709 -26.21 -39.29 10.60
C ASN A 709 -26.99 -40.41 11.30
N TYR A 710 -27.99 -40.06 12.10
CA TYR A 710 -28.75 -41.01 12.93
C TYR A 710 -30.20 -41.14 12.50
N ASP A 711 -30.86 -40.04 12.16
CA ASP A 711 -32.30 -39.98 11.88
C ASP A 711 -32.65 -38.77 11.01
N ILE A 712 -33.75 -38.83 10.26
CA ILE A 712 -34.33 -37.70 9.52
C ILE A 712 -35.79 -37.58 9.93
N LEU A 713 -36.19 -36.41 10.42
CA LEU A 713 -37.59 -36.07 10.63
C LEU A 713 -38.01 -35.06 9.56
N ILE A 714 -39.12 -35.31 8.88
CA ILE A 714 -39.62 -34.42 7.80
C ILE A 714 -40.89 -33.77 8.33
N SER A 715 -40.90 -32.43 8.36
CA SER A 715 -42.08 -31.65 8.74
C SER A 715 -43.05 -31.48 7.57
N ASP A 716 -44.30 -31.11 7.88
CA ASP A 716 -45.38 -31.00 6.89
C ASP A 716 -45.11 -29.95 5.80
N ASP A 717 -44.23 -28.99 6.06
CA ASP A 717 -43.75 -27.96 5.12
C ASP A 717 -42.60 -28.42 4.21
N GLY A 718 -42.14 -29.67 4.36
CA GLY A 718 -41.07 -30.23 3.54
C GLY A 718 -39.66 -29.93 4.04
N ILE A 719 -39.48 -29.52 5.29
CA ILE A 719 -38.14 -29.35 5.88
C ILE A 719 -37.66 -30.67 6.50
N CYS A 720 -36.43 -31.06 6.18
CA CYS A 720 -35.72 -32.19 6.78
C CYS A 720 -34.88 -31.75 7.99
N TRP A 721 -35.11 -32.41 9.12
CA TRP A 721 -34.43 -32.24 10.40
C TRP A 721 -33.59 -33.47 10.69
N ILE A 722 -32.28 -33.36 10.52
CA ILE A 722 -31.37 -34.51 10.42
C ILE A 722 -30.49 -34.54 11.65
N THR A 723 -30.67 -35.54 12.51
CA THR A 723 -29.83 -35.70 13.71
C THR A 723 -28.52 -36.39 13.36
N SER A 724 -27.41 -35.92 13.93
CA SER A 724 -26.06 -36.43 13.64
C SER A 724 -25.15 -36.33 14.87
N SER A 725 -23.92 -36.84 14.78
CA SER A 725 -22.91 -36.58 15.82
C SER A 725 -22.42 -35.14 15.88
N ALA A 726 -22.64 -34.31 14.86
CA ALA A 726 -22.24 -32.90 14.86
C ALA A 726 -23.32 -31.96 15.44
N GLY A 727 -24.56 -32.44 15.57
CA GLY A 727 -25.74 -31.61 15.84
C GLY A 727 -26.89 -31.98 14.92
N MET A 728 -27.81 -31.05 14.70
CA MET A 728 -28.97 -31.22 13.84
C MET A 728 -28.83 -30.36 12.59
N PHE A 729 -28.87 -30.97 11.41
CA PHE A 729 -28.92 -30.24 10.15
C PHE A 729 -30.36 -29.95 9.75
N VAL A 730 -30.61 -28.75 9.23
CA VAL A 730 -31.90 -28.32 8.69
C VAL A 730 -31.72 -27.99 7.22
N VAL A 731 -32.53 -28.61 6.36
CA VAL A 731 -32.47 -28.45 4.90
C VAL A 731 -33.84 -28.74 4.28
N ASP A 732 -34.18 -28.05 3.20
CA ASP A 732 -35.40 -28.34 2.42
C ASP A 732 -35.31 -29.71 1.73
N GLU A 733 -36.36 -30.53 1.83
CA GLU A 733 -36.42 -31.89 1.30
C GLU A 733 -36.20 -31.91 -0.20
N LYS A 734 -36.85 -31.00 -0.94
CA LYS A 734 -36.77 -30.96 -2.39
C LYS A 734 -35.34 -30.63 -2.85
N THR A 735 -34.71 -29.66 -2.21
CA THR A 735 -33.31 -29.27 -2.45
C THR A 735 -32.36 -30.42 -2.15
N MET A 736 -32.59 -31.12 -1.02
CA MET A 736 -31.82 -32.30 -0.63
C MET A 736 -32.00 -33.47 -1.60
N ILE A 737 -33.19 -33.66 -2.19
CA ILE A 737 -33.44 -34.67 -3.22
C ILE A 737 -32.78 -34.29 -4.55
N GLU A 738 -32.80 -33.03 -4.96
CA GLU A 738 -32.13 -32.58 -6.18
C GLU A 738 -30.60 -32.78 -6.12
N ASP A 739 -30.01 -32.75 -4.92
CA ASP A 739 -28.58 -32.99 -4.64
C ASP A 739 -27.66 -32.09 -5.50
N GLY A 740 -28.04 -30.83 -5.70
CA GLY A 740 -27.19 -29.79 -6.32
C GLY A 740 -26.16 -29.20 -5.35
N GLU A 741 -25.60 -28.03 -5.65
CA GLU A 741 -24.85 -27.27 -4.64
C GLU A 741 -25.83 -26.53 -3.72
N TYR A 742 -25.81 -26.85 -2.42
CA TYR A 742 -26.64 -26.21 -1.40
C TYR A 742 -25.95 -26.20 -0.04
N THR A 743 -26.46 -25.37 0.87
CA THR A 743 -25.98 -25.20 2.24
C THR A 743 -27.05 -25.66 3.25
N CYS A 744 -26.61 -26.11 4.41
CA CYS A 744 -27.49 -26.58 5.48
C CYS A 744 -27.26 -25.76 6.74
N THR A 745 -28.32 -25.42 7.48
CA THR A 745 -28.19 -24.85 8.83
C THR A 745 -27.80 -25.96 9.80
N LEU A 746 -26.71 -25.78 10.55
CA LEU A 746 -26.27 -26.73 11.58
C LEU A 746 -26.57 -26.18 12.97
N LEU A 747 -27.58 -26.76 13.63
CA LEU A 747 -27.92 -26.49 15.03
C LEU A 747 -27.07 -27.40 15.93
N ASN A 748 -26.06 -26.84 16.57
CA ASN A 748 -25.08 -27.55 17.40
C ASN A 748 -24.89 -26.86 18.76
N LYS A 749 -23.72 -27.04 19.39
CA LYS A 749 -23.40 -26.38 20.66
C LYS A 749 -23.57 -24.85 20.61
N ASN A 750 -23.31 -24.20 19.48
CA ASN A 750 -23.49 -22.75 19.28
C ASN A 750 -24.97 -22.34 19.20
N TRP A 751 -25.89 -23.29 19.33
CA TRP A 751 -27.32 -23.07 19.45
C TRP A 751 -27.85 -23.63 20.78
N GLY A 752 -26.99 -23.86 21.78
CA GLY A 752 -27.38 -24.39 23.10
C GLY A 752 -27.54 -25.92 23.18
N MET A 753 -27.08 -26.67 22.16
CA MET A 753 -27.08 -28.13 22.21
C MET A 753 -25.88 -28.67 23.01
N ASN A 754 -25.95 -28.57 24.34
CA ASN A 754 -24.89 -29.00 25.28
C ASN A 754 -24.85 -30.51 25.57
N THR A 755 -25.38 -31.34 24.67
CA THR A 755 -25.43 -32.81 24.79
C THR A 755 -25.24 -33.45 23.43
N SER A 756 -25.31 -34.79 23.37
CA SER A 756 -25.40 -35.53 22.10
C SER A 756 -26.76 -36.19 21.88
N PHE A 757 -27.21 -36.23 20.63
CA PHE A 757 -28.35 -37.06 20.24
C PHE A 757 -28.04 -38.53 20.45
N THR A 758 -29.01 -39.29 20.95
CA THR A 758 -28.87 -40.74 21.10
C THR A 758 -28.94 -41.39 19.71
N ALA A 759 -27.87 -42.08 19.31
CA ALA A 759 -27.84 -42.81 18.04
C ALA A 759 -28.92 -43.89 17.97
N ASN A 760 -29.59 -44.02 16.81
CA ASN A 760 -30.68 -44.97 16.59
C ASN A 760 -31.76 -44.90 17.70
N SER A 761 -32.14 -43.66 18.02
CA SER A 761 -33.27 -43.32 18.88
C SER A 761 -34.51 -42.98 18.05
N TRP A 762 -35.69 -43.02 18.68
CA TRP A 762 -36.96 -42.71 18.05
C TRP A 762 -37.43 -41.33 18.50
N ASN A 763 -37.19 -40.34 17.65
CA ASN A 763 -37.60 -38.96 17.84
C ASN A 763 -39.05 -38.75 17.39
N LEU A 764 -39.67 -37.65 17.80
CA LEU A 764 -41.08 -37.37 17.54
C LEU A 764 -41.29 -35.95 17.03
N ILE A 765 -42.04 -35.80 15.94
CA ILE A 765 -42.71 -34.53 15.59
C ILE A 765 -44.12 -34.58 16.16
N ASN A 766 -44.52 -33.55 16.91
CA ASN A 766 -45.89 -33.38 17.37
C ASN A 766 -46.26 -31.89 17.44
N ASN A 767 -47.36 -31.50 16.77
CA ASN A 767 -47.90 -30.13 16.76
C ASN A 767 -46.83 -29.03 16.52
N GLY A 768 -46.00 -29.16 15.49
CA GLY A 768 -44.99 -28.14 15.18
C GLY A 768 -43.75 -28.16 16.11
N THR A 769 -43.66 -29.14 17.02
CA THR A 769 -42.55 -29.32 17.97
C THR A 769 -41.82 -30.63 17.74
N LEU A 770 -40.50 -30.59 17.72
CA LEU A 770 -39.61 -31.75 17.73
C LEU A 770 -39.30 -32.16 19.16
N TYR A 771 -39.38 -33.46 19.46
CA TYR A 771 -38.89 -34.07 20.68
C TYR A 771 -37.74 -35.00 20.36
N LEU A 772 -36.56 -34.65 20.84
CA LEU A 772 -35.28 -35.20 20.44
C LEU A 772 -34.65 -35.98 21.60
N CYS A 773 -34.38 -37.26 21.36
CA CYS A 773 -33.74 -38.14 22.32
C CYS A 773 -32.25 -37.82 22.46
N CYS A 774 -31.82 -37.58 23.69
CA CYS A 774 -30.46 -37.20 24.03
C CYS A 774 -29.86 -38.14 25.08
N THR A 775 -28.54 -38.01 25.30
CA THR A 775 -27.81 -38.83 26.28
C THR A 775 -28.15 -38.52 27.74
N ASP A 776 -28.74 -37.36 28.00
CA ASP A 776 -29.17 -36.86 29.32
C ASP A 776 -30.70 -36.85 29.50
N GLY A 777 -31.48 -36.93 28.43
CA GLY A 777 -32.94 -36.91 28.49
C GLY A 777 -33.56 -36.56 27.15
N VAL A 778 -34.58 -35.69 27.16
CA VAL A 778 -35.27 -35.24 25.94
C VAL A 778 -35.19 -33.72 25.83
N ARG A 779 -34.88 -33.23 24.63
CA ARG A 779 -34.99 -31.81 24.27
C ARG A 779 -36.19 -31.60 23.38
N SER A 780 -36.86 -30.47 23.53
CA SER A 780 -37.92 -30.02 22.64
C SER A 780 -37.46 -28.81 21.84
N LEU A 781 -37.86 -28.71 20.58
CA LEU A 781 -37.54 -27.58 19.70
C LEU A 781 -38.77 -27.20 18.87
N SER A 782 -39.12 -25.93 18.85
CA SER A 782 -40.21 -25.42 18.01
C SER A 782 -39.74 -25.19 16.57
N MET A 783 -40.35 -25.88 15.61
CA MET A 783 -39.93 -25.82 14.20
C MET A 783 -40.17 -24.45 13.55
N SER A 784 -41.10 -23.64 14.09
CA SER A 784 -41.39 -22.30 13.57
C SER A 784 -40.60 -21.19 14.25
N LYS A 785 -40.06 -21.42 15.45
CA LYS A 785 -39.38 -20.40 16.27
C LYS A 785 -37.87 -20.60 16.39
N TYR A 786 -37.31 -21.69 15.87
CA TYR A 786 -35.90 -22.03 16.09
C TYR A 786 -34.91 -21.00 15.57
N SER A 787 -35.28 -20.21 14.55
CA SER A 787 -34.44 -19.18 13.93
C SER A 787 -34.73 -17.76 14.44
N LEU A 788 -35.64 -17.58 15.41
CA LEU A 788 -36.06 -16.26 15.92
C LEU A 788 -35.10 -15.68 16.98
N THR A 789 -33.85 -16.15 17.06
CA THR A 789 -32.82 -15.44 17.82
C THR A 789 -32.70 -14.02 17.28
N ASN A 790 -32.75 -13.01 18.15
CA ASN A 790 -32.68 -11.61 17.73
C ASN A 790 -31.37 -11.37 16.94
N THR A 791 -31.50 -11.13 15.63
CA THR A 791 -30.39 -10.88 14.70
C THR A 791 -30.08 -9.40 14.54
N ASP A 792 -30.48 -8.56 15.50
CA ASP A 792 -30.10 -7.15 15.51
C ASP A 792 -28.62 -7.02 15.89
N TYR A 793 -27.75 -7.10 14.88
CA TYR A 793 -26.29 -6.98 15.01
C TYR A 793 -25.86 -5.51 15.14
N GLN A 794 -25.28 -5.11 16.26
CA GLN A 794 -24.72 -3.76 16.39
C GLN A 794 -23.33 -3.74 15.73
N ILE A 795 -23.18 -3.02 14.61
CA ILE A 795 -21.96 -3.02 13.79
C ILE A 795 -21.26 -1.66 13.93
N HIS A 796 -19.98 -1.67 14.29
CA HIS A 796 -19.21 -0.45 14.51
C HIS A 796 -17.88 -0.47 13.79
N LEU A 797 -17.44 0.74 13.44
CA LEU A 797 -16.07 1.03 13.05
C LEU A 797 -15.35 1.66 14.25
N ASP A 798 -14.80 0.80 15.12
CA ASP A 798 -14.16 1.18 16.38
C ASP A 798 -13.07 2.23 16.20
N SER A 799 -12.23 2.05 15.18
CA SER A 799 -11.22 3.05 14.83
C SER A 799 -10.70 2.87 13.42
N ILE A 800 -10.35 4.00 12.81
CA ILE A 800 -9.48 4.02 11.64
C ILE A 800 -8.14 4.58 12.10
N GLN A 801 -7.09 3.78 12.00
CA GLN A 801 -5.73 4.23 12.31
C GLN A 801 -5.00 4.55 11.01
N ALA A 802 -4.55 5.79 10.86
CA ALA A 802 -3.75 6.24 9.73
C ALA A 802 -2.37 6.69 10.25
N GLY A 803 -1.37 5.81 10.12
CA GLY A 803 -0.05 6.06 10.70
C GLY A 803 -0.10 6.08 12.23
N GLU A 804 0.24 7.21 12.86
CA GLU A 804 0.13 7.42 14.32
C GLU A 804 -1.16 8.16 14.72
N GLU A 805 -1.96 8.63 13.76
CA GLU A 805 -3.20 9.37 14.03
C GLU A 805 -4.42 8.43 14.03
N LEU A 806 -5.27 8.55 15.05
CA LEU A 806 -6.60 7.96 15.09
C LEU A 806 -7.58 8.89 14.37
N ILE A 807 -8.40 8.35 13.47
CA ILE A 807 -9.38 9.12 12.71
C ILE A 807 -10.75 8.89 13.32
N HIS A 808 -11.38 10.00 13.73
CA HIS A 808 -12.73 10.01 14.25
C HIS A 808 -13.74 10.42 13.18
N GLU A 809 -14.97 9.99 13.36
CA GLU A 809 -16.09 10.36 12.51
C GLU A 809 -16.39 11.87 12.63
N LYS A 810 -16.76 12.51 11.52
CA LYS A 810 -17.23 13.89 11.51
C LYS A 810 -18.42 14.05 10.59
N ASN A 811 -19.61 14.23 11.18
CA ASN A 811 -20.90 14.41 10.48
C ASN A 811 -21.28 13.22 9.56
N GLY A 812 -21.20 11.96 10.01
CA GLY A 812 -21.57 10.83 9.16
C GLY A 812 -20.46 10.36 8.22
N THR A 813 -19.23 10.85 8.36
CA THR A 813 -18.12 10.54 7.43
C THR A 813 -16.77 10.58 8.14
N TYR A 814 -15.96 9.54 7.93
CA TYR A 814 -14.59 9.48 8.42
C TYR A 814 -13.64 10.15 7.42
N ILE A 815 -12.98 11.23 7.86
CA ILE A 815 -12.13 12.03 6.97
C ILE A 815 -10.67 11.70 7.23
N ILE A 816 -10.09 10.85 6.39
CA ILE A 816 -8.67 10.50 6.46
C ILE A 816 -7.85 11.66 5.90
N PRO A 817 -6.87 12.21 6.66
CA PRO A 817 -6.03 13.30 6.20
C PRO A 817 -5.16 12.87 5.02
N ALA A 818 -4.42 13.84 4.44
CA ALA A 818 -3.52 13.57 3.32
C ALA A 818 -2.23 12.87 3.78
N ILE A 819 -2.36 11.66 4.34
CA ILE A 819 -1.29 10.83 4.90
C ILE A 819 -0.90 9.69 3.94
N ASN A 820 0.41 9.40 3.91
CA ASN A 820 0.99 8.27 3.19
C ASN A 820 1.40 7.20 4.19
N GLY A 821 0.81 6.01 4.12
CA GLY A 821 1.09 4.94 5.07
C GLY A 821 0.10 3.80 5.00
N ARG A 822 0.20 2.91 5.98
CA ARG A 822 -0.79 1.88 6.29
C ARG A 822 -1.98 2.56 6.95
N ILE A 823 -3.16 2.28 6.44
CA ILE A 823 -4.44 2.63 7.05
C ILE A 823 -5.08 1.32 7.49
N SER A 824 -5.44 1.23 8.76
CA SER A 824 -6.08 0.07 9.37
C SER A 824 -7.49 0.44 9.79
N PHE A 825 -8.48 -0.33 9.37
CA PHE A 825 -9.88 -0.22 9.76
C PHE A 825 -10.17 -1.33 10.77
N ASN A 826 -10.42 -0.96 12.03
CA ASN A 826 -10.75 -1.88 13.10
C ASN A 826 -12.28 -1.92 13.25
N LEU A 827 -12.85 -3.10 13.07
CA LEU A 827 -14.30 -3.31 13.03
C LEU A 827 -14.71 -4.16 14.22
N SER A 828 -15.91 -3.90 14.74
CA SER A 828 -16.58 -4.76 15.70
C SER A 828 -18.00 -5.05 15.23
N VAL A 829 -18.42 -6.30 15.43
CA VAL A 829 -19.80 -6.73 15.24
C VAL A 829 -20.24 -7.27 16.58
N ASN A 830 -20.96 -6.46 17.34
CA ASN A 830 -21.47 -6.80 18.66
C ASN A 830 -22.66 -7.74 18.48
N ASN A 831 -22.45 -9.00 18.87
CA ASN A 831 -23.46 -10.05 18.92
C ASN A 831 -23.24 -10.84 20.20
N PHE A 832 -24.28 -10.92 21.01
CA PHE A 832 -24.33 -11.53 22.33
C PHE A 832 -25.14 -12.82 22.34
N THR A 833 -25.78 -13.19 21.23
CA THR A 833 -26.41 -14.51 21.07
C THR A 833 -25.39 -15.66 21.15
N LEU A 834 -25.85 -16.90 21.16
CA LEU A 834 -24.97 -18.09 21.13
C LEU A 834 -24.33 -18.30 19.75
N THR A 835 -24.86 -17.66 18.71
CA THR A 835 -24.43 -17.87 17.32
C THR A 835 -23.11 -17.15 17.03
N ASN A 836 -22.35 -17.68 16.07
CA ASN A 836 -21.12 -17.05 15.57
C ASN A 836 -21.31 -16.73 14.08
N PRO A 837 -22.00 -15.63 13.73
CA PRO A 837 -22.42 -15.33 12.37
C PRO A 837 -21.23 -15.17 11.41
N LYS A 838 -21.50 -15.39 10.13
CA LYS A 838 -20.52 -15.21 9.06
C LYS A 838 -20.57 -13.76 8.57
N ILE A 839 -19.43 -13.10 8.57
CA ILE A 839 -19.28 -11.68 8.26
C ILE A 839 -18.44 -11.52 6.99
N HIS A 840 -18.86 -10.63 6.10
CA HIS A 840 -18.10 -10.20 4.94
C HIS A 840 -17.90 -8.69 4.98
N TYR A 841 -16.67 -8.20 4.88
CA TYR A 841 -16.40 -6.78 4.90
C TYR A 841 -15.33 -6.38 3.88
N TYR A 842 -15.59 -5.28 3.18
CA TYR A 842 -14.77 -4.80 2.07
C TYR A 842 -14.92 -3.28 1.89
N LEU A 843 -13.89 -2.66 1.31
CA LEU A 843 -13.89 -1.22 1.03
C LEU A 843 -14.25 -0.96 -0.44
N ASP A 844 -15.49 -0.56 -0.71
CA ASP A 844 -15.91 -0.16 -2.05
C ASP A 844 -15.15 1.09 -2.52
N GLY A 845 -14.71 1.06 -3.77
CA GLY A 845 -13.78 2.02 -4.36
C GLY A 845 -12.30 1.63 -4.23
N ALA A 846 -11.94 0.60 -3.46
CA ALA A 846 -10.64 -0.06 -3.53
C ALA A 846 -10.71 -1.30 -4.46
N GLU A 847 -9.63 -1.61 -5.19
CA GLU A 847 -9.55 -2.83 -6.01
C GLU A 847 -9.26 -4.06 -5.12
N ASP A 848 -10.23 -4.45 -4.27
CA ASP A 848 -10.11 -5.55 -3.31
C ASP A 848 -11.46 -6.27 -3.13
N GLU A 849 -11.43 -7.60 -3.00
CA GLU A 849 -12.62 -8.43 -2.76
C GLU A 849 -13.02 -8.46 -1.27
N GLY A 850 -12.14 -7.98 -0.36
CA GLY A 850 -12.39 -7.95 1.07
C GLY A 850 -12.18 -9.28 1.78
N ILE A 851 -12.71 -9.40 3.00
CA ILE A 851 -12.50 -10.56 3.88
C ILE A 851 -13.86 -11.18 4.23
N THR A 852 -13.95 -12.50 4.19
CA THR A 852 -15.10 -13.26 4.72
C THR A 852 -14.62 -14.17 5.84
N CYS A 853 -15.12 -13.99 7.05
CA CYS A 853 -14.74 -14.77 8.23
C CYS A 853 -15.91 -14.94 9.20
N ARG A 854 -15.70 -15.68 10.29
CA ARG A 854 -16.65 -15.70 11.41
C ARG A 854 -16.46 -14.45 12.29
N GLN A 855 -17.47 -14.07 13.08
CA GLN A 855 -17.43 -12.90 13.96
C GLN A 855 -16.19 -12.90 14.88
N ASN A 856 -15.88 -14.04 15.50
CA ASN A 856 -14.73 -14.17 16.39
C ASN A 856 -13.35 -14.18 15.68
N GLU A 857 -13.35 -14.18 14.35
CA GLU A 857 -12.16 -14.20 13.50
C GLU A 857 -11.95 -12.86 12.77
N ILE A 858 -12.74 -11.83 13.07
CA ILE A 858 -12.61 -10.51 12.44
C ILE A 858 -11.19 -9.98 12.64
N LEU A 859 -10.56 -9.62 11.52
CA LEU A 859 -9.25 -8.99 11.47
C LEU A 859 -9.36 -7.57 10.94
N PRO A 860 -8.46 -6.64 11.37
CA PRO A 860 -8.43 -5.31 10.81
C PRO A 860 -8.23 -5.33 9.28
N LEU A 861 -9.02 -4.53 8.56
CA LEU A 861 -8.86 -4.36 7.12
C LEU A 861 -7.75 -3.34 6.87
N GLU A 862 -6.73 -3.69 6.10
CA GLU A 862 -5.52 -2.88 6.00
C GLU A 862 -5.11 -2.54 4.58
N TYR A 863 -4.99 -1.24 4.29
CA TYR A 863 -4.55 -0.74 3.00
C TYR A 863 -3.24 0.03 3.12
N THR A 864 -2.26 -0.33 2.29
CA THR A 864 -1.01 0.43 2.17
C THR A 864 -1.09 1.37 0.98
N ASN A 865 -1.01 2.68 1.23
CA ASN A 865 -1.11 3.73 0.20
C ASN A 865 -2.45 3.79 -0.56
N LEU A 866 -3.58 3.66 0.15
CA LEU A 866 -4.92 3.86 -0.39
C LEU A 866 -4.98 5.15 -1.25
N ALA A 867 -5.68 5.16 -2.38
CA ALA A 867 -5.79 6.35 -3.23
C ALA A 867 -6.64 7.44 -2.54
N TYR A 868 -6.69 8.66 -3.08
CA TYR A 868 -7.61 9.68 -2.56
C TYR A 868 -8.98 9.52 -3.22
N GLY A 869 -10.04 9.86 -2.50
CA GLY A 869 -11.40 9.67 -3.00
C GLY A 869 -12.40 9.44 -1.88
N SER A 870 -13.64 9.21 -2.30
CA SER A 870 -14.72 8.73 -1.44
C SER A 870 -14.76 7.21 -1.55
N TYR A 871 -14.86 6.55 -0.41
CA TYR A 871 -14.93 5.11 -0.24
C TYR A 871 -16.13 4.79 0.66
N GLU A 872 -16.69 3.60 0.48
CA GLU A 872 -17.77 3.08 1.32
C GLU A 872 -17.31 1.73 1.89
N LEU A 873 -17.14 1.65 3.21
CA LEU A 873 -16.78 0.40 3.87
C LEU A 873 -18.06 -0.34 4.20
N HIS A 874 -18.26 -1.47 3.53
CA HIS A 874 -19.38 -2.37 3.77
C HIS A 874 -19.00 -3.41 4.81
N VAL A 875 -19.90 -3.66 5.75
CA VAL A 875 -19.82 -4.75 6.72
C VAL A 875 -21.13 -5.51 6.69
N GLN A 876 -21.09 -6.70 6.11
CA GLN A 876 -22.24 -7.52 5.81
C GLN A 876 -22.30 -8.74 6.71
N VAL A 877 -23.47 -9.00 7.28
CA VAL A 877 -23.77 -10.26 7.95
C VAL A 877 -24.49 -11.17 6.97
N LEU A 878 -23.97 -12.37 6.78
CA LEU A 878 -24.45 -13.33 5.80
C LEU A 878 -25.22 -14.46 6.47
N ASN A 879 -26.37 -14.82 5.90
CA ASN A 879 -27.12 -16.00 6.29
C ASN A 879 -26.29 -17.25 5.96
N GLU A 880 -26.08 -18.14 6.94
CA GLU A 880 -25.27 -19.35 6.74
C GLU A 880 -25.84 -20.33 5.72
N ALA A 881 -27.16 -20.39 5.59
CA ALA A 881 -27.88 -21.39 4.82
C ALA A 881 -28.21 -20.93 3.40
N THR A 882 -28.36 -19.63 3.14
CA THR A 882 -28.64 -19.10 1.79
C THR A 882 -27.46 -18.34 1.19
N GLY A 883 -26.53 -17.85 2.03
CA GLY A 883 -25.48 -16.92 1.62
C GLY A 883 -25.99 -15.52 1.30
N GLU A 884 -27.28 -15.24 1.52
CA GLU A 884 -27.87 -13.91 1.34
C GLU A 884 -27.40 -12.94 2.43
N ILE A 885 -27.42 -11.65 2.10
CA ILE A 885 -27.06 -10.57 3.04
C ILE A 885 -28.25 -10.31 3.95
N GLU A 886 -28.11 -10.59 5.24
CA GLU A 886 -29.13 -10.31 6.26
C GLU A 886 -29.06 -8.86 6.73
N ARG A 887 -27.85 -8.31 6.83
CA ARG A 887 -27.59 -6.92 7.22
C ARG A 887 -26.37 -6.39 6.47
N ASP A 888 -26.42 -5.14 6.04
CA ASP A 888 -25.30 -4.42 5.43
C ASP A 888 -25.17 -3.04 6.08
N GLU A 889 -24.08 -2.82 6.81
CA GLU A 889 -23.76 -1.53 7.42
C GLU A 889 -22.68 -0.82 6.60
N VAL A 890 -22.89 0.47 6.32
CA VAL A 890 -22.06 1.23 5.38
C VAL A 890 -21.45 2.46 6.04
N PHE A 891 -20.11 2.45 6.17
CA PHE A 891 -19.36 3.59 6.72
C PHE A 891 -18.75 4.42 5.59
N LYS A 892 -19.12 5.71 5.53
CA LYS A 892 -18.60 6.64 4.52
C LYS A 892 -17.21 7.14 4.90
N ILE A 893 -16.25 6.97 4.00
CA ILE A 893 -14.85 7.33 4.22
C ILE A 893 -14.40 8.30 3.12
N GLU A 894 -13.84 9.44 3.50
CA GLU A 894 -13.24 10.40 2.56
C GLU A 894 -11.73 10.49 2.81
N LYS A 895 -10.92 10.04 1.86
CA LYS A 895 -9.47 10.22 1.92
C LYS A 895 -9.05 11.46 1.13
N LYS A 896 -8.47 12.44 1.84
CA LYS A 896 -8.00 13.70 1.24
C LYS A 896 -6.82 13.48 0.29
N ALA A 897 -6.87 14.17 -0.85
CA ALA A 897 -5.80 14.18 -1.84
C ALA A 897 -4.52 14.84 -1.31
N MET A 898 -3.39 14.18 -1.51
CA MET A 898 -2.07 14.78 -1.31
C MET A 898 -1.81 15.90 -2.30
N MET A 899 -0.88 16.78 -1.96
CA MET A 899 -0.56 17.93 -2.81
C MET A 899 -0.10 17.49 -4.20
N TYR A 900 0.73 16.43 -4.27
CA TYR A 900 1.27 15.94 -5.54
C TYR A 900 0.24 15.23 -6.44
N GLU A 901 -0.90 14.83 -5.88
CA GLU A 901 -2.01 14.21 -6.60
C GLU A 901 -2.90 15.28 -7.28
N ARG A 902 -2.79 16.56 -6.87
CA ARG A 902 -3.57 17.66 -7.43
C ARG A 902 -3.02 18.14 -8.77
N ILE A 903 -3.93 18.54 -9.65
CA ILE A 903 -3.62 19.00 -11.03
C ILE A 903 -2.59 20.14 -11.03
N TYR A 904 -2.68 21.11 -10.12
CA TYR A 904 -1.75 22.23 -10.10
C TYR A 904 -0.30 21.80 -9.84
N PHE A 905 -0.08 20.74 -9.06
CA PHE A 905 1.26 20.24 -8.76
C PHE A 905 1.83 19.53 -9.98
N GLN A 906 1.01 18.73 -10.66
CA GLN A 906 1.38 18.08 -11.92
C GLN A 906 1.70 19.09 -13.02
N LEU A 907 0.91 20.16 -13.15
CA LEU A 907 1.17 21.25 -14.08
C LEU A 907 2.49 21.95 -13.76
N TYR A 908 2.79 22.21 -12.49
CA TYR A 908 4.08 22.78 -12.07
C TYR A 908 5.24 21.82 -12.39
N LEU A 909 5.08 20.51 -12.14
CA LEU A 909 6.09 19.51 -12.51
C LEU A 909 6.35 19.46 -14.02
N ILE A 910 5.30 19.44 -14.83
CA ILE A 910 5.41 19.50 -16.30
C ILE A 910 6.13 20.79 -16.71
N PHE A 911 5.82 21.92 -16.08
CA PHE A 911 6.49 23.19 -16.34
C PHE A 911 8.00 23.13 -16.03
N VAL A 912 8.40 22.60 -14.86
CA VAL A 912 9.82 22.46 -14.51
C VAL A 912 10.56 21.54 -15.47
N LEU A 913 9.95 20.41 -15.85
CA LEU A 913 10.52 19.47 -16.82
C LEU A 913 10.62 20.08 -18.23
N ALA A 914 9.60 20.78 -18.69
CA ALA A 914 9.59 21.48 -19.98
C ALA A 914 10.65 22.58 -20.03
N MET A 915 10.81 23.35 -18.95
CA MET A 915 11.85 24.37 -18.84
C MET A 915 13.26 23.77 -18.95
N LEU A 916 13.53 22.67 -18.24
CA LEU A 916 14.78 21.93 -18.33
C LEU A 916 15.03 21.38 -19.74
N ALA A 917 14.02 20.76 -20.36
CA ALA A 917 14.11 20.22 -21.72
C ALA A 917 14.39 21.33 -22.75
N CYS A 918 13.66 22.46 -22.67
CA CYS A 918 13.89 23.63 -23.51
C CYS A 918 15.31 24.17 -23.37
N TYR A 919 15.84 24.27 -22.15
CA TYR A 919 17.22 24.69 -21.92
C TYR A 919 18.24 23.71 -22.52
N VAL A 920 18.05 22.40 -22.32
CA VAL A 920 18.94 21.37 -22.89
C VAL A 920 18.92 21.40 -24.43
N ILE A 921 17.73 21.52 -25.04
CA ILE A 921 17.61 21.69 -26.49
C ILE A 921 18.33 22.95 -26.95
N TRP A 922 18.13 24.07 -26.25
CA TRP A 922 18.77 25.35 -26.58
C TRP A 922 20.30 25.30 -26.45
N LEU A 923 20.80 24.59 -25.43
CA LEU A 923 22.22 24.30 -25.23
C LEU A 923 22.78 23.51 -26.42
N PHE A 924 22.13 22.40 -26.81
CA PHE A 924 22.57 21.58 -27.94
C PHE A 924 22.54 22.33 -29.28
N VAL A 925 21.48 23.11 -29.53
CA VAL A 925 21.38 23.95 -30.74
C VAL A 925 22.51 24.97 -30.77
N THR A 926 22.78 25.64 -29.65
CA THR A 926 23.86 26.63 -29.55
C THR A 926 25.24 26.01 -29.73
N ILE A 927 25.49 24.83 -29.15
CA ILE A 927 26.73 24.07 -29.36
C ILE A 927 26.89 23.69 -30.84
N LYS A 928 25.83 23.19 -31.49
CA LYS A 928 25.84 22.79 -32.90
C LYS A 928 26.12 23.99 -33.83
N GLN A 929 25.49 25.13 -33.59
CA GLN A 929 25.74 26.37 -34.36
C GLN A 929 27.19 26.85 -34.23
N ARG A 930 27.75 26.83 -33.00
CA ARG A 930 29.16 27.20 -32.77
C ARG A 930 30.13 26.22 -33.43
N ALA A 931 29.86 24.93 -33.39
CA ALA A 931 30.67 23.91 -34.05
C ALA A 931 30.62 23.98 -35.59
N ALA A 932 29.48 24.35 -36.17
CA ALA A 932 29.34 24.53 -37.62
C ALA A 932 30.13 25.74 -38.13
N LYS A 933 30.13 26.85 -37.39
CA LYS A 933 30.90 28.06 -37.74
C LYS A 933 32.42 27.81 -37.76
N ILE A 934 32.91 26.95 -36.87
CA ILE A 934 34.33 26.55 -36.83
C ILE A 934 34.70 25.67 -38.03
N ARG A 935 33.82 24.76 -38.46
CA ARG A 935 34.05 23.89 -39.63
C ARG A 935 34.09 24.64 -40.96
N GLY A 936 33.29 25.70 -41.12
CA GLY A 936 33.31 26.55 -42.33
C GLY A 936 34.67 27.20 -42.59
N LEU A 937 35.30 27.74 -41.53
CA LEU A 937 36.61 28.39 -41.59
C LEU A 937 37.76 27.44 -41.93
N GLN A 938 37.64 26.14 -41.60
CA GLN A 938 38.66 25.14 -41.93
C GLN A 938 38.66 24.73 -43.41
N LYS A 939 37.52 24.83 -44.11
CA LYS A 939 37.40 24.42 -45.52
C LYS A 939 38.04 25.46 -46.47
N GLU A 940 37.86 26.75 -46.20
CA GLU A 940 38.50 27.85 -46.96
C GLU A 940 40.04 27.83 -46.90
N MET A 941 40.64 27.25 -45.84
CA MET A 941 42.09 27.12 -45.71
C MET A 941 42.69 25.89 -46.44
N SER A 942 41.87 25.01 -47.03
CA SER A 942 42.30 23.73 -47.61
C SER A 942 42.34 23.65 -49.14
N THR A 943 41.86 24.68 -49.83
CA THR A 943 41.86 24.77 -51.31
C THR A 943 42.74 25.93 -51.79
N ASP A 944 43.27 25.83 -53.00
CA ASP A 944 43.97 26.91 -53.69
C ASP A 944 42.93 27.94 -54.18
N PRO A 945 43.01 29.21 -53.75
CA PRO A 945 41.98 30.21 -54.03
C PRO A 945 41.85 30.58 -55.51
N MET A 946 42.87 30.30 -56.32
CA MET A 946 42.86 30.60 -57.76
C MET A 946 42.26 29.47 -58.58
N THR A 947 42.68 28.22 -58.35
CA THR A 947 42.29 27.07 -59.18
C THR A 947 41.17 26.20 -58.59
N GLY A 948 40.82 26.40 -57.31
CA GLY A 948 39.79 25.59 -56.62
C GLY A 948 40.24 24.17 -56.25
N LEU A 949 41.41 23.72 -56.73
CA LEU A 949 42.01 22.44 -56.35
C LEU A 949 42.54 22.44 -54.91
N TYR A 950 42.91 21.29 -54.37
CA TYR A 950 43.57 21.24 -53.06
C TYR A 950 44.88 22.05 -53.10
N ASN A 951 45.12 22.90 -52.08
CA ASN A 951 46.40 23.59 -51.96
C ASN A 951 47.51 22.62 -51.53
N LYS A 952 48.78 23.05 -51.56
CA LYS A 952 49.93 22.21 -51.24
C LYS A 952 49.81 21.44 -49.92
N SER A 953 49.45 22.13 -48.83
CA SER A 953 49.36 21.50 -47.50
C SER A 953 48.20 20.51 -47.39
N ALA A 954 47.07 20.81 -48.03
CA ALA A 954 45.93 19.90 -48.06
C ALA A 954 46.20 18.67 -48.95
N SER A 955 46.86 18.87 -50.09
CA SER A 955 47.23 17.80 -51.02
C SER A 955 48.16 16.78 -50.37
N GLU A 956 49.19 17.25 -49.67
CA GLU A 956 50.13 16.39 -48.93
C GLU A 956 49.44 15.57 -47.83
N LYS A 957 48.54 16.19 -47.06
CA LYS A 957 47.78 15.48 -46.02
C LYS A 957 46.84 14.42 -46.58
N VAL A 958 46.11 14.74 -47.65
CA VAL A 958 45.17 13.80 -48.30
C VAL A 958 45.93 12.64 -48.93
N LEU A 959 47.03 12.91 -49.65
CA LEU A 959 47.81 11.88 -50.32
C LEU A 959 48.61 11.02 -49.35
N THR A 960 49.15 11.57 -48.26
CA THR A 960 49.79 10.77 -47.20
C THR A 960 48.81 9.74 -46.64
N LYS A 961 47.57 10.18 -46.36
CA LYS A 961 46.51 9.30 -45.89
C LYS A 961 46.13 8.22 -46.91
N ILE A 962 45.99 8.58 -48.20
CA ILE A 962 45.70 7.62 -49.27
C ILE A 962 46.83 6.59 -49.45
N CYS A 963 48.09 6.99 -49.27
CA CYS A 963 49.22 6.06 -49.36
C CYS A 963 49.27 5.08 -48.17
N GLU A 964 48.86 5.53 -46.98
CA GLU A 964 48.79 4.73 -45.74
C GLU A 964 47.57 3.79 -45.72
N GLU A 965 46.42 4.21 -46.23
CA GLU A 965 45.21 3.40 -46.37
C GLU A 965 45.36 2.41 -47.56
N GLU A 966 44.76 1.21 -47.52
CA GLU A 966 45.08 0.09 -48.45
C GLU A 966 44.69 0.30 -49.93
N GLU A 967 44.42 1.53 -50.39
CA GLU A 967 43.99 1.83 -51.77
C GLU A 967 45.14 1.70 -52.79
N SER A 968 44.90 0.96 -53.88
CA SER A 968 45.80 0.92 -55.04
C SER A 968 45.51 2.09 -55.99
N GLY A 969 46.52 2.69 -56.60
CA GLY A 969 46.34 3.78 -57.57
C GLY A 969 47.65 4.29 -58.17
N ILE A 970 47.55 5.32 -59.02
CA ILE A 970 48.71 5.99 -59.64
C ILE A 970 48.76 7.44 -59.17
N LEU A 971 49.91 7.81 -58.59
CA LEU A 971 50.22 9.19 -58.23
C LEU A 971 51.02 9.84 -59.35
N MET A 972 50.54 11.00 -59.81
CA MET A 972 51.08 11.76 -60.94
C MET A 972 51.48 13.16 -60.49
N MET A 973 52.71 13.55 -60.81
CA MET A 973 53.16 14.94 -60.76
C MET A 973 53.01 15.53 -62.16
N ILE A 974 52.30 16.66 -62.28
CA ILE A 974 51.95 17.28 -63.56
C ILE A 974 52.51 18.70 -63.56
N ASP A 975 53.24 19.06 -64.62
CA ASP A 975 53.78 20.41 -64.77
C ASP A 975 53.44 20.98 -66.13
N LEU A 976 53.02 22.25 -66.15
CA LEU A 976 52.70 22.96 -67.38
C LEU A 976 53.96 23.55 -68.02
N ASP A 977 54.42 22.92 -69.10
CA ASP A 977 55.62 23.30 -69.83
C ASP A 977 55.47 24.66 -70.52
N SER A 978 56.53 25.47 -70.48
CA SER A 978 56.63 26.77 -71.15
C SER A 978 55.62 27.83 -70.66
N PHE A 979 54.92 27.61 -69.56
CA PHE A 979 53.90 28.53 -69.02
C PHE A 979 54.44 29.94 -68.72
N LYS A 980 55.69 30.06 -68.29
CA LYS A 980 56.33 31.37 -68.07
C LYS A 980 56.33 32.24 -69.34
N LEU A 981 56.46 31.66 -70.54
CA LEU A 981 56.39 32.42 -71.80
C LEU A 981 54.99 32.99 -72.06
N VAL A 982 53.93 32.32 -71.59
CA VAL A 982 52.56 32.85 -71.65
C VAL A 982 52.44 34.10 -70.79
N ASN A 983 52.95 34.06 -69.56
CA ASN A 983 53.00 35.23 -68.68
C ASN A 983 53.85 36.36 -69.25
N ASP A 984 55.01 36.03 -69.81
CA ASP A 984 55.96 37.02 -70.31
C ASP A 984 55.49 37.70 -71.61
N ILE A 985 54.71 37.01 -72.46
CA ILE A 985 54.23 37.54 -73.74
C ILE A 985 52.82 38.16 -73.64
N TYR A 986 51.90 37.50 -72.91
CA TYR A 986 50.48 37.89 -72.84
C TYR A 986 50.05 38.47 -71.48
N GLY A 987 50.98 38.54 -70.51
CA GLY A 987 50.74 39.09 -69.18
C GLY A 987 50.20 38.06 -68.17
N HIS A 988 50.35 38.38 -66.88
CA HIS A 988 49.95 37.51 -65.78
C HIS A 988 48.44 37.19 -65.77
N ASP A 989 47.58 38.13 -66.19
CA ASP A 989 46.12 37.89 -66.26
C ASP A 989 45.73 36.82 -67.29
N MET A 990 46.53 36.65 -68.35
CA MET A 990 46.34 35.58 -69.33
C MET A 990 46.89 34.25 -68.80
N GLY A 991 48.03 34.29 -68.12
CA GLY A 991 48.58 33.10 -67.48
C GLY A 991 47.67 32.56 -66.38
N ASP A 992 47.06 33.42 -65.55
CA ASP A 992 46.11 32.99 -64.52
C ASP A 992 44.89 32.30 -65.14
N ARG A 993 44.38 32.80 -66.27
CA ARG A 993 43.31 32.13 -67.03
C ARG A 993 43.73 30.77 -67.56
N ILE A 994 44.96 30.65 -68.06
CA ILE A 994 45.52 29.38 -68.51
C ILE A 994 45.71 28.40 -67.35
N LEU A 995 46.12 28.86 -66.16
CA LEU A 995 46.24 28.02 -64.96
C LEU A 995 44.89 27.52 -64.45
N ILE A 996 43.88 28.38 -64.44
CA ILE A 996 42.50 28.00 -64.07
C ILE A 996 41.98 26.96 -65.06
N ARG A 997 42.14 27.20 -66.37
CA ARG A 997 41.68 26.24 -67.38
C ARG A 997 42.48 24.93 -67.32
N PHE A 998 43.78 25.00 -67.05
CA PHE A 998 44.60 23.80 -66.92
C PHE A 998 44.19 22.97 -65.69
N ALA A 999 43.84 23.61 -64.58
CA ALA A 999 43.30 22.92 -63.41
C ALA A 999 41.96 22.21 -63.71
N GLU A 1000 41.08 22.84 -64.48
CA GLU A 1000 39.84 22.22 -64.97
C GLU A 1000 40.13 21.01 -65.87
N ILE A 1001 41.04 21.15 -66.83
CA ILE A 1001 41.45 20.07 -67.73
C ILE A 1001 42.07 18.90 -66.94
N ILE A 1002 42.85 19.16 -65.88
CA ILE A 1002 43.37 18.10 -65.00
C ILE A 1002 42.22 17.32 -64.35
N MET A 1003 41.22 18.00 -63.80
CA MET A 1003 40.07 17.34 -63.17
C MET A 1003 39.21 16.58 -64.19
N GLU A 1004 39.02 17.12 -65.39
CA GLU A 1004 38.36 16.44 -66.51
C GLU A 1004 39.14 15.17 -66.92
N ALA A 1005 40.48 15.24 -66.97
CA ALA A 1005 41.34 14.13 -67.39
C ALA A 1005 41.35 12.98 -66.37
N VAL A 1006 41.51 13.30 -65.08
CA VAL A 1006 41.56 12.28 -64.00
C VAL A 1006 40.17 11.74 -63.65
N GLY A 1007 39.09 12.47 -63.89
CA GLY A 1007 37.70 12.01 -63.72
C GLY A 1007 37.17 12.06 -62.27
N GLU A 1008 35.85 11.86 -62.13
CA GLU A 1008 35.16 11.93 -60.82
C GLU A 1008 35.65 10.85 -59.85
N GLY A 1009 35.86 11.23 -58.58
CA GLY A 1009 36.33 10.32 -57.51
C GLY A 1009 37.86 10.28 -57.35
N ASN A 1010 38.59 10.89 -58.27
CA ASN A 1010 40.05 11.04 -58.23
C ASN A 1010 40.44 12.43 -57.69
N MET A 1011 41.72 12.61 -57.34
CA MET A 1011 42.17 13.81 -56.63
C MET A 1011 43.10 14.66 -57.49
N GLY A 1012 42.83 15.97 -57.55
CA GLY A 1012 43.68 16.99 -58.15
C GLY A 1012 44.09 18.05 -57.13
N GLY A 1013 45.36 18.44 -57.13
CA GLY A 1013 45.92 19.45 -56.25
C GLY A 1013 46.86 20.39 -57.00
N ARG A 1014 46.97 21.63 -56.55
CA ARG A 1014 47.98 22.58 -57.03
C ARG A 1014 49.02 22.80 -55.96
N LEU A 1015 50.28 22.51 -56.31
CA LEU A 1015 51.41 22.64 -55.39
C LEU A 1015 51.97 24.06 -55.38
N GLY A 1016 51.79 24.78 -56.49
CA GLY A 1016 52.11 26.20 -56.65
C GLY A 1016 52.62 26.51 -58.06
N GLY A 1017 52.40 27.73 -58.56
CA GLY A 1017 52.85 28.10 -59.91
C GLY A 1017 52.16 27.27 -60.99
N ASP A 1018 52.96 26.64 -61.85
CA ASP A 1018 52.59 25.72 -62.94
C ASP A 1018 52.62 24.23 -62.53
N GLU A 1019 52.87 23.91 -61.25
CA GLU A 1019 52.95 22.53 -60.73
C GLU A 1019 51.65 22.06 -60.08
N PHE A 1020 51.22 20.87 -60.51
CA PHE A 1020 50.00 20.20 -60.10
C PHE A 1020 50.29 18.74 -59.73
N ILE A 1021 49.38 18.15 -58.96
CA ILE A 1021 49.43 16.75 -58.57
C ILE A 1021 48.07 16.10 -58.85
N GLY A 1022 48.10 14.89 -59.39
CA GLY A 1022 46.93 14.09 -59.68
C GLY A 1022 47.05 12.70 -59.07
N PHE A 1023 45.96 12.13 -58.57
CA PHE A 1023 45.92 10.74 -58.12
C PHE A 1023 44.69 10.04 -58.66
N VAL A 1024 44.92 8.92 -59.35
CA VAL A 1024 43.86 8.07 -59.91
C VAL A 1024 43.77 6.77 -59.10
N LYS A 1025 42.61 6.56 -58.48
CA LYS A 1025 42.31 5.39 -57.65
C LYS A 1025 42.08 4.15 -58.51
N ASN A 1026 42.37 2.99 -57.92
CA ASN A 1026 42.06 1.64 -58.40
C ASN A 1026 42.57 1.29 -59.81
N THR A 1027 43.68 1.91 -60.24
CA THR A 1027 44.38 1.53 -61.47
C THR A 1027 45.89 1.41 -61.22
N GLN A 1028 46.55 0.58 -62.03
CA GLN A 1028 48.02 0.46 -62.11
C GLN A 1028 48.49 0.48 -63.58
N ASP A 1029 47.55 0.67 -64.51
CA ASP A 1029 47.79 0.56 -65.94
C ASP A 1029 48.51 1.80 -66.47
N GLU A 1030 49.54 1.57 -67.28
CA GLU A 1030 50.32 2.61 -67.94
C GLU A 1030 49.49 3.37 -68.98
N ALA A 1031 48.58 2.66 -69.66
CA ALA A 1031 47.73 3.23 -70.71
C ALA A 1031 46.84 4.38 -70.18
N GLU A 1032 46.53 4.39 -68.88
CA GLU A 1032 45.71 5.44 -68.28
C GLU A 1032 46.49 6.74 -68.08
N VAL A 1033 47.79 6.66 -67.76
CA VAL A 1033 48.67 7.84 -67.66
C VAL A 1033 48.97 8.39 -69.05
N ASP A 1034 49.14 7.52 -70.05
CA ASP A 1034 49.26 7.92 -71.45
C ASP A 1034 48.01 8.69 -71.90
N ARG A 1035 46.81 8.09 -71.74
CA ARG A 1035 45.53 8.73 -72.05
C ARG A 1035 45.36 10.10 -71.40
N ILE A 1036 45.70 10.22 -70.11
CA ILE A 1036 45.61 11.48 -69.36
C ILE A 1036 46.60 12.50 -69.93
N THR A 1037 47.85 12.12 -70.12
CA THR A 1037 48.91 13.01 -70.64
C THR A 1037 48.60 13.52 -72.05
N ASP A 1038 48.09 12.64 -72.90
CA ASP A 1038 47.69 12.95 -74.27
C ASP A 1038 46.49 13.91 -74.30
N HIS A 1039 45.54 13.73 -73.38
CA HIS A 1039 44.40 14.63 -73.22
C HIS A 1039 44.82 16.01 -72.70
N LEU A 1040 45.69 16.06 -71.68
CA LEU A 1040 46.24 17.31 -71.14
C LEU A 1040 46.93 18.12 -72.24
N ASN A 1041 47.81 17.49 -73.04
CA ASN A 1041 48.55 18.17 -74.10
C ASN A 1041 47.66 18.64 -75.26
N LYS A 1042 46.66 17.84 -75.67
CA LYS A 1042 45.73 18.24 -76.75
C LYS A 1042 44.82 19.40 -76.33
N GLU A 1043 44.18 19.29 -75.16
CA GLU A 1043 43.20 20.30 -74.74
C GLU A 1043 43.86 21.58 -74.24
N ILE A 1044 45.06 21.53 -73.66
CA ILE A 1044 45.75 22.76 -73.24
C ILE A 1044 46.24 23.58 -74.43
N VAL A 1045 46.75 22.93 -75.50
CA VAL A 1045 47.14 23.63 -76.74
C VAL A 1045 45.92 24.23 -77.42
N LYS A 1046 44.82 23.48 -77.50
CA LYS A 1046 43.55 23.96 -78.04
C LYS A 1046 43.00 25.15 -77.24
N SER A 1047 42.93 25.04 -75.91
CA SER A 1047 42.48 26.14 -75.04
C SER A 1047 43.42 27.35 -75.13
N ALA A 1048 44.72 27.12 -75.24
CA ALA A 1048 45.72 28.17 -75.40
C ALA A 1048 45.58 28.91 -76.74
N LYS A 1049 45.29 28.21 -77.84
CA LYS A 1049 44.95 28.82 -79.13
C LYS A 1049 43.63 29.58 -79.10
N GLU A 1050 42.63 29.09 -78.37
CA GLU A 1050 41.36 29.80 -78.18
C GLU A 1050 41.55 31.12 -77.41
N PHE A 1051 42.41 31.14 -76.39
CA PHE A 1051 42.66 32.34 -75.60
C PHE A 1051 43.67 33.32 -76.24
N MET A 1052 44.67 32.82 -76.97
CA MET A 1052 45.80 33.63 -77.48
C MET A 1052 45.85 33.78 -79.02
N GLY A 1053 45.02 33.05 -79.77
CA GLY A 1053 44.96 33.07 -81.24
C GLY A 1053 45.72 31.91 -81.93
N GLU A 1054 45.36 31.59 -83.19
CA GLU A 1054 45.96 30.50 -83.99
C GLU A 1054 47.47 30.71 -84.28
N ASP A 1055 47.94 31.96 -84.29
CA ASP A 1055 49.33 32.33 -84.57
C ASP A 1055 50.25 32.21 -83.33
N MET A 1056 49.74 31.66 -82.22
CA MET A 1056 50.50 31.44 -81.00
C MET A 1056 51.66 30.47 -81.24
N ASN A 1057 52.89 30.98 -81.09
CA ASN A 1057 54.13 30.24 -81.37
C ASN A 1057 54.89 29.82 -80.09
N ILE A 1058 54.15 29.58 -78.99
CA ILE A 1058 54.68 29.05 -77.72
C ILE A 1058 54.43 27.54 -77.70
N PRO A 1059 55.46 26.69 -77.53
CA PRO A 1059 55.28 25.25 -77.39
C PRO A 1059 54.77 24.93 -75.98
N LEU A 1060 53.49 25.22 -75.74
CA LEU A 1060 52.78 24.96 -74.48
C LEU A 1060 52.29 23.50 -74.45
N GLY A 1061 52.41 22.86 -73.29
CA GLY A 1061 51.86 21.53 -73.04
C GLY A 1061 52.15 21.08 -71.61
N ALA A 1062 51.96 19.80 -71.30
CA ALA A 1062 52.09 19.24 -69.95
C ALA A 1062 53.05 18.04 -69.94
N SER A 1063 53.93 18.00 -68.93
CA SER A 1063 54.77 16.84 -68.63
C SER A 1063 54.26 16.14 -67.37
N VAL A 1064 54.28 14.80 -67.37
CA VAL A 1064 53.74 13.98 -66.27
C VAL A 1064 54.77 12.96 -65.74
N GLY A 1065 55.01 12.94 -64.44
CA GLY A 1065 55.79 11.90 -63.76
C GLY A 1065 54.90 11.02 -62.90
N ALA A 1066 54.90 9.71 -63.14
CA ALA A 1066 53.97 8.78 -62.48
C ALA A 1066 54.67 7.72 -61.62
N VAL A 1067 54.01 7.34 -60.52
CA VAL A 1067 54.40 6.22 -59.65
C VAL A 1067 53.19 5.38 -59.25
N ARG A 1068 53.43 4.09 -59.07
CA ARG A 1068 52.41 3.08 -58.77
C ARG A 1068 52.34 2.81 -57.27
N ILE A 1069 51.16 2.91 -56.68
CA ILE A 1069 50.91 2.60 -55.27
C ILE A 1069 50.03 1.34 -55.21
N PRO A 1070 50.44 0.24 -54.55
CA PRO A 1070 51.61 0.13 -53.67
C PRO A 1070 52.91 -0.35 -54.35
N ALA A 1071 52.93 -0.60 -55.66
CA ALA A 1071 54.07 -1.29 -56.32
C ALA A 1071 55.44 -0.59 -56.11
N ASP A 1072 55.48 0.75 -56.10
CA ASP A 1072 56.70 1.55 -55.90
C ASP A 1072 56.93 1.96 -54.42
N GLY A 1073 55.98 1.66 -53.54
CA GLY A 1073 56.00 1.98 -52.10
C GLY A 1073 54.67 2.53 -51.59
N ARG A 1074 54.63 2.89 -50.30
CA ARG A 1074 53.48 3.50 -49.59
C ARG A 1074 53.83 4.75 -48.78
N ASP A 1075 55.09 5.19 -48.79
CA ASP A 1075 55.49 6.43 -48.13
C ASP A 1075 55.33 7.60 -49.11
N PHE A 1076 54.37 8.50 -48.84
CA PHE A 1076 54.09 9.64 -49.69
C PHE A 1076 55.31 10.51 -49.95
N SER A 1077 56.15 10.81 -48.94
CA SER A 1077 57.34 11.64 -49.14
C SER A 1077 58.34 10.98 -50.09
N LYS A 1078 58.40 9.64 -50.07
CA LYS A 1078 59.26 8.85 -50.95
C LYS A 1078 58.70 8.73 -52.36
N LEU A 1079 57.39 8.46 -52.47
CA LEU A 1079 56.65 8.35 -53.74
C LEU A 1079 56.56 9.68 -54.48
N PHE A 1080 56.29 10.78 -53.77
CA PHE A 1080 56.32 12.14 -54.31
C PHE A 1080 57.70 12.43 -54.93
N ARG A 1081 58.80 12.06 -54.25
CA ARG A 1081 60.16 12.19 -54.79
C ARG A 1081 60.43 11.26 -55.97
N TYR A 1082 59.74 10.14 -56.09
CA TYR A 1082 59.86 9.23 -57.22
C TYR A 1082 59.08 9.75 -58.44
N ALA A 1083 57.87 10.26 -58.24
CA ALA A 1083 57.06 10.90 -59.26
C ALA A 1083 57.73 12.18 -59.78
N ASP A 1084 58.29 12.99 -58.89
CA ASP A 1084 59.10 14.17 -59.23
C ASP A 1084 60.37 13.79 -60.02
N LYS A 1085 61.05 12.70 -59.65
CA LYS A 1085 62.18 12.17 -60.45
C LYS A 1085 61.75 11.67 -61.83
N ALA A 1086 60.59 11.03 -61.94
CA ALA A 1086 60.05 10.58 -63.22
C ALA A 1086 59.62 11.77 -64.09
N LEU A 1087 58.99 12.78 -63.51
CA LEU A 1087 58.65 14.05 -64.18
C LEU A 1087 59.92 14.76 -64.65
N TYR A 1088 60.96 14.76 -63.81
CA TYR A 1088 62.26 15.28 -64.19
C TYR A 1088 62.80 14.53 -65.41
N ILE A 1089 62.66 13.18 -65.50
CA ILE A 1089 63.05 12.36 -66.67
C ILE A 1089 62.26 12.72 -67.95
N VAL A 1090 61.04 13.23 -67.85
CA VAL A 1090 60.24 13.72 -69.00
C VAL A 1090 60.65 15.12 -69.42
N LYS A 1091 60.87 16.03 -68.47
CA LYS A 1091 61.30 17.41 -68.74
C LYS A 1091 62.70 17.46 -69.34
N GLN A 1092 63.62 16.72 -68.73
CA GLN A 1092 64.10 15.46 -69.30
C GLN A 1092 64.05 15.32 -70.83
N ASN A 1093 63.46 14.23 -71.29
CA ASN A 1093 63.26 13.67 -72.62
C ASN A 1093 62.35 14.44 -73.63
N GLY A 1094 62.48 15.77 -73.74
CA GLY A 1094 61.86 16.55 -74.82
C GLY A 1094 60.55 17.26 -74.49
N LYS A 1095 60.04 17.13 -73.25
CA LYS A 1095 58.78 17.72 -72.72
C LYS A 1095 57.52 17.19 -73.42
N HIS A 1096 56.34 17.48 -72.86
CA HIS A 1096 55.02 17.06 -73.41
C HIS A 1096 54.77 15.54 -73.45
N GLY A 1097 55.26 14.79 -72.46
CA GLY A 1097 55.08 13.34 -72.37
C GLY A 1097 54.92 12.84 -70.94
N TYR A 1098 55.05 11.53 -70.73
CA TYR A 1098 55.02 10.93 -69.40
C TYR A 1098 56.16 9.93 -69.18
N ALA A 1099 56.49 9.67 -67.91
CA ALA A 1099 57.38 8.57 -67.54
C ALA A 1099 56.97 7.98 -66.19
N PHE A 1100 57.12 6.66 -66.05
CA PHE A 1100 57.05 5.97 -64.76
C PHE A 1100 58.43 5.88 -64.11
N PHE A 1101 58.46 5.89 -62.79
CA PHE A 1101 59.69 5.60 -62.03
C PHE A 1101 60.13 4.13 -62.22
N GLN A 1102 61.35 3.90 -62.72
CA GLN A 1102 61.95 2.55 -62.81
C GLN A 1102 63.09 2.36 -61.80
N LYS A 1103 63.01 1.30 -61.00
CA LYS A 1103 64.00 0.92 -59.98
C LYS A 1103 65.17 0.19 -60.67
N ARG A 1104 66.34 0.82 -60.79
CA ARG A 1104 67.56 0.16 -61.35
C ARG A 1104 67.96 -1.03 -60.47
N GLY A 1105 67.67 -2.25 -60.93
CA GLY A 1105 68.14 -3.50 -60.31
C GLY A 1105 67.15 -4.66 -60.37
N ASP A 1106 66.64 -5.01 -61.55
CA ASP A 1106 66.51 -6.39 -62.05
C ASP A 1106 66.03 -6.29 -63.51
N ALA A 1107 67.01 -6.31 -64.41
CA ALA A 1107 66.78 -6.48 -65.83
C ALA A 1107 66.92 -7.97 -66.14
N THR A 1108 65.79 -8.63 -66.37
CA THR A 1108 65.69 -9.75 -67.31
C THR A 1108 64.60 -9.40 -68.32
N GLU A 1109 65.05 -8.84 -69.43
CA GLU A 1109 64.59 -9.04 -70.80
C GLU A 1109 63.12 -9.42 -71.02
N LYS A 1110 62.31 -8.40 -71.30
CA LYS A 1110 61.30 -8.24 -72.38
C LYS A 1110 60.46 -7.00 -72.02
N ASP A 1111 60.37 -5.93 -72.78
CA ASP A 1111 60.68 -5.65 -74.17
C ASP A 1111 61.04 -4.16 -74.29
N ALA A 1112 61.84 -3.87 -75.31
CA ALA A 1112 62.27 -2.54 -75.69
C ALA A 1112 61.14 -1.76 -76.36
N ALA A 1113 60.94 -0.50 -75.94
CA ALA A 1113 60.73 0.64 -76.83
C ALA A 1113 60.80 1.96 -76.03
N ASP A 1114 61.68 2.84 -76.50
CA ASP A 1114 61.67 4.30 -76.39
C ASP A 1114 61.99 5.04 -75.08
N SER A 1115 63.23 5.55 -75.08
CA SER A 1115 63.70 6.73 -74.33
C SER A 1115 64.19 7.77 -75.34
N GLU A 1116 63.98 9.08 -75.14
CA GLU A 1116 65.04 10.08 -75.43
C GLU A 1116 64.80 11.56 -75.06
N LYS A 1117 65.85 12.20 -74.46
CA LYS A 1117 66.40 13.59 -74.56
C LYS A 1117 66.20 14.70 -73.50
N ASN A 1118 67.13 14.94 -72.56
CA ASN A 1118 67.34 16.30 -71.98
C ASN A 1118 68.69 16.92 -72.28
N ASN A 1119 68.76 18.26 -72.22
CA ASN A 1119 69.98 19.00 -72.49
C ASN A 1119 70.29 20.12 -71.48
N LEU A 1120 71.59 20.34 -71.23
CA LEU A 1120 72.18 21.05 -70.08
C LEU A 1120 72.02 22.59 -70.10
N THR A 1121 71.53 23.19 -71.19
CA THR A 1121 71.48 24.65 -71.39
C THR A 1121 70.34 25.34 -70.62
N GLN A 1122 69.24 24.64 -70.32
CA GLN A 1122 68.11 25.17 -69.54
C GLN A 1122 68.43 25.34 -68.04
N ILE A 1123 69.37 24.57 -67.52
CA ILE A 1123 69.68 24.55 -66.07
C ILE A 1123 70.39 25.85 -65.63
N LYS A 1124 71.17 26.50 -66.50
CA LYS A 1124 71.91 27.74 -66.14
C LYS A 1124 71.03 28.98 -65.97
N LYS A 1125 69.85 29.03 -66.59
CA LYS A 1125 68.98 30.22 -66.61
C LYS A 1125 68.04 30.30 -65.39
N ILE A 1126 67.90 29.20 -64.65
CA ILE A 1126 67.00 29.06 -63.49
C ILE A 1126 67.69 29.47 -62.18
N ILE A 1127 69.02 29.38 -62.11
CA ILE A 1127 69.78 29.51 -60.84
C ILE A 1127 70.16 30.96 -60.49
N GLY A 1128 70.17 31.89 -61.44
CA GLY A 1128 70.62 33.26 -61.18
C GLY A 1128 69.65 34.31 -61.68
N GLU A 1129 68.67 34.70 -60.86
CA GLU A 1129 68.19 36.09 -60.75
C GLU A 1129 67.03 36.26 -59.74
N ARG A 1130 67.18 37.28 -58.86
CA ARG A 1130 66.18 38.00 -58.05
C ARG A 1130 65.92 37.53 -56.60
N ASN A 1131 66.82 37.95 -55.70
CA ASN A 1131 66.42 38.65 -54.48
C ASN A 1131 67.56 39.58 -54.01
N GLU A 1132 67.52 40.86 -54.36
CA GLU A 1132 68.47 41.87 -53.88
C GLU A 1132 67.80 42.87 -52.93
N GLY A 1133 67.88 42.64 -51.61
CA GLY A 1133 67.50 43.63 -50.59
C GLY A 1133 67.51 43.03 -49.18
N LYS A 1134 67.62 43.82 -48.10
CA LYS A 1134 68.39 45.05 -47.84
C LYS A 1134 68.97 44.86 -46.43
N GLY A 1135 70.07 44.12 -46.34
CA GLY A 1135 70.67 43.71 -45.07
C GLY A 1135 71.01 42.23 -45.08
N ALA A 1136 71.57 41.73 -43.99
CA ALA A 1136 71.99 40.33 -43.87
C ALA A 1136 70.85 39.35 -44.13
N PHE A 1137 71.21 38.19 -44.67
CA PHE A 1137 70.29 37.13 -45.01
C PHE A 1137 69.85 36.39 -43.74
N SER A 1138 68.61 36.64 -43.30
CA SER A 1138 68.05 35.92 -42.14
C SER A 1138 67.60 34.52 -42.53
N VAL A 1139 68.08 33.51 -41.79
CA VAL A 1139 67.76 32.10 -42.03
C VAL A 1139 67.39 31.41 -40.72
N ASN A 1140 66.64 30.31 -40.79
CA ASN A 1140 66.42 29.45 -39.63
C ASN A 1140 67.66 28.59 -39.34
N PHE A 1141 67.75 28.02 -38.13
CA PHE A 1141 68.95 27.32 -37.67
C PHE A 1141 69.34 26.13 -38.55
N ASP A 1142 68.37 25.38 -39.08
CA ASP A 1142 68.63 24.24 -39.99
C ASP A 1142 69.28 24.70 -41.31
N LYS A 1143 68.84 25.83 -41.88
CA LYS A 1143 69.47 26.41 -43.07
C LYS A 1143 70.82 27.04 -42.73
N LEU A 1144 70.99 27.65 -41.56
CA LEU A 1144 72.30 28.14 -41.07
C LEU A 1144 73.32 26.99 -41.04
N GLN A 1145 72.94 25.79 -40.58
CA GLN A 1145 73.83 24.62 -40.56
C GLN A 1145 74.25 24.17 -41.96
N VAL A 1146 73.31 24.15 -42.92
CA VAL A 1146 73.61 23.77 -44.30
C VAL A 1146 74.51 24.82 -44.96
N ILE A 1147 74.22 26.11 -44.77
CA ILE A 1147 75.02 27.20 -45.34
C ILE A 1147 76.40 27.26 -44.68
N TYR A 1148 76.52 27.09 -43.37
CA TYR A 1148 77.80 27.01 -42.65
C TYR A 1148 78.64 25.81 -43.13
N LYS A 1149 78.03 24.62 -43.31
CA LYS A 1149 78.73 23.44 -43.88
C LYS A 1149 79.14 23.68 -45.33
N PHE A 1150 78.32 24.37 -46.12
CA PHE A 1150 78.66 24.74 -47.48
C PHE A 1150 79.82 25.74 -47.52
N LEU A 1151 79.78 26.82 -46.72
CA LEU A 1151 80.85 27.81 -46.60
C LEU A 1151 82.15 27.17 -46.11
N ASN A 1152 82.12 26.30 -45.10
CA ASN A 1152 83.32 25.57 -44.68
C ASN A 1152 83.90 24.67 -45.78
N ARG A 1153 83.05 24.04 -46.59
CA ARG A 1153 83.50 23.22 -47.72
C ARG A 1153 84.01 24.08 -48.88
N ASN A 1154 83.41 25.24 -49.11
CA ASN A 1154 83.81 26.16 -50.17
C ASN A 1154 85.13 26.88 -49.80
N ASN A 1155 85.25 27.38 -48.57
CA ASN A 1155 86.43 28.03 -48.02
C ASN A 1155 87.66 27.11 -48.03
N LYS A 1156 87.49 25.82 -47.73
CA LYS A 1156 88.57 24.81 -47.86
C LYS A 1156 89.09 24.63 -49.28
N VAL A 1157 88.32 25.04 -50.29
CA VAL A 1157 88.67 24.91 -51.71
C VAL A 1157 89.13 26.26 -52.30
N THR A 1158 88.59 27.39 -51.84
CA THR A 1158 88.85 28.73 -52.42
C THR A 1158 89.80 29.61 -51.60
N GLY A 1159 90.01 29.33 -50.31
CA GLY A 1159 90.88 30.10 -49.41
C GLY A 1159 90.26 31.32 -48.73
N ASN A 1160 88.95 31.57 -48.90
CA ASN A 1160 88.25 32.67 -48.22
C ASN A 1160 88.00 32.34 -46.73
N MET A 1161 87.97 33.35 -45.86
CA MET A 1161 87.66 33.21 -44.44
C MET A 1161 86.26 33.74 -44.09
N SER A 1162 85.57 33.04 -43.19
CA SER A 1162 84.25 33.43 -42.69
C SER A 1162 84.18 33.12 -41.19
N SER A 1163 83.66 34.06 -40.40
CA SER A 1163 83.68 33.97 -38.93
C SER A 1163 82.26 33.93 -38.36
N ILE A 1164 82.05 33.15 -37.31
CA ILE A 1164 80.76 33.06 -36.60
C ILE A 1164 80.86 33.78 -35.25
N VAL A 1165 79.87 34.61 -34.95
CA VAL A 1165 79.78 35.37 -33.71
C VAL A 1165 78.44 35.13 -33.04
N LYS A 1166 78.49 34.93 -31.72
CA LYS A 1166 77.31 34.76 -30.87
C LYS A 1166 77.11 36.00 -30.01
N PHE A 1167 75.91 36.58 -30.08
CA PHE A 1167 75.48 37.70 -29.23
C PHE A 1167 74.46 37.22 -28.19
N THR A 1168 74.59 37.73 -26.96
CA THR A 1168 73.69 37.47 -25.83
C THR A 1168 73.31 38.79 -25.16
N LEU A 1169 72.06 38.92 -24.73
CA LEU A 1169 71.53 40.08 -24.00
C LEU A 1169 71.21 39.70 -22.56
N GLU A 1170 71.66 40.51 -21.60
CA GLU A 1170 71.41 40.34 -20.16
C GLU A 1170 70.79 41.61 -19.56
N ALA A 1171 69.78 41.49 -18.69
CA ALA A 1171 69.26 42.65 -17.95
C ALA A 1171 70.19 42.99 -16.77
N LYS A 1172 70.49 44.28 -16.55
CA LYS A 1172 71.42 44.75 -15.51
C LYS A 1172 70.95 44.43 -14.08
N ASP A 1173 69.65 44.21 -13.88
CA ASP A 1173 69.05 43.84 -12.60
C ASP A 1173 68.95 42.31 -12.39
N GLY A 1174 69.40 41.51 -13.37
CA GLY A 1174 69.36 40.05 -13.33
C GLY A 1174 67.99 39.45 -13.68
N SER A 1175 67.02 40.25 -14.14
CA SER A 1175 65.73 39.75 -14.63
C SER A 1175 65.84 39.16 -16.05
N GLU A 1176 64.85 38.35 -16.45
CA GLU A 1176 64.79 37.81 -17.82
C GLU A 1176 64.47 38.90 -18.85
N VAL A 1177 65.21 38.92 -19.97
CA VAL A 1177 65.00 39.89 -21.05
C VAL A 1177 63.71 39.58 -21.82
N PRO A 1178 62.75 40.53 -21.92
CA PRO A 1178 61.50 40.33 -22.67
C PRO A 1178 61.71 40.08 -24.16
N ASP A 1179 60.85 39.28 -24.79
CA ASP A 1179 61.00 38.89 -26.20
C ASP A 1179 60.87 40.07 -27.18
N GLU A 1180 60.11 41.11 -26.85
CA GLU A 1180 60.00 42.34 -27.66
C GLU A 1180 61.35 43.07 -27.80
N ILE A 1181 62.19 43.03 -26.76
CA ILE A 1181 63.55 43.60 -26.80
C ILE A 1181 64.49 42.72 -27.63
N ARG A 1182 64.28 41.40 -27.62
CA ARG A 1182 65.05 40.45 -28.42
C ARG A 1182 64.72 40.57 -29.92
N ASP A 1183 63.45 40.76 -30.28
CA ASP A 1183 63.03 40.98 -31.67
C ASP A 1183 63.63 42.28 -32.24
N ALA A 1184 63.61 43.36 -31.45
CA ALA A 1184 64.23 44.63 -31.83
C ALA A 1184 65.76 44.53 -32.03
N PHE A 1185 66.42 43.65 -31.28
CA PHE A 1185 67.85 43.36 -31.46
C PHE A 1185 68.13 42.59 -32.76
N GLU A 1186 67.28 41.63 -33.14
CA GLU A 1186 67.41 40.87 -34.40
C GLU A 1186 67.29 41.76 -35.63
N ASP A 1187 66.30 42.64 -35.64
CA ASP A 1187 66.08 43.61 -36.71
C ASP A 1187 67.26 44.59 -36.85
N MET A 1188 67.86 45.00 -35.71
CA MET A 1188 69.07 45.82 -35.68
C MET A 1188 70.25 45.09 -36.33
N LEU A 1189 70.44 43.79 -36.06
CA LEU A 1189 71.49 42.99 -36.71
C LEU A 1189 71.27 42.87 -38.22
N ILE A 1190 70.07 42.50 -38.67
CA ILE A 1190 69.76 42.29 -40.10
C ILE A 1190 70.01 43.57 -40.91
N THR A 1191 69.57 44.72 -40.39
CA THR A 1191 69.65 46.00 -41.12
C THR A 1191 71.04 46.64 -41.12
N ASN A 1192 71.92 46.29 -40.17
CA ASN A 1192 73.25 46.90 -40.02
C ASN A 1192 74.42 46.03 -40.51
N LEU A 1193 74.13 44.85 -41.03
CA LEU A 1193 75.10 43.89 -41.57
C LEU A 1193 75.02 43.77 -43.10
N LYS A 1194 76.06 43.19 -43.73
CA LYS A 1194 76.15 43.13 -45.20
C LYS A 1194 75.13 42.15 -45.75
N LYS A 1195 74.69 42.36 -46.99
CA LYS A 1195 73.69 41.51 -47.66
C LYS A 1195 74.05 40.02 -47.73
N ASN A 1196 75.34 39.71 -47.71
CA ASN A 1196 75.85 38.34 -47.79
C ASN A 1196 76.10 37.73 -46.40
N ASP A 1197 76.09 38.54 -45.33
CA ASP A 1197 76.18 38.03 -43.97
C ASP A 1197 74.87 37.33 -43.61
N ILE A 1198 74.94 36.42 -42.65
CA ILE A 1198 73.80 35.55 -42.32
C ILE A 1198 73.48 35.70 -40.85
N VAL A 1199 72.20 35.94 -40.51
CA VAL A 1199 71.74 36.12 -39.13
C VAL A 1199 70.73 35.04 -38.77
N ASN A 1200 70.81 34.51 -37.55
CA ASN A 1200 69.86 33.56 -37.00
C ASN A 1200 69.69 33.74 -35.48
N ARG A 1201 68.46 33.61 -34.97
CA ARG A 1201 68.17 33.48 -33.53
C ARG A 1201 67.93 32.01 -33.14
N TYR A 1202 68.58 31.56 -32.08
CA TYR A 1202 68.40 30.21 -31.53
C TYR A 1202 68.59 30.18 -30.01
N ALA A 1203 67.64 29.57 -29.30
CA ALA A 1203 67.67 29.36 -27.84
C ALA A 1203 68.01 30.63 -27.00
N GLY A 1204 67.49 31.80 -27.41
CA GLY A 1204 67.69 33.08 -26.71
C GLY A 1204 69.01 33.79 -27.01
N CYS A 1205 69.87 33.23 -27.87
CA CYS A 1205 71.09 33.85 -28.39
C CYS A 1205 70.96 34.16 -29.89
N PHE A 1206 71.82 35.03 -30.41
CA PHE A 1206 71.86 35.42 -31.83
C PHE A 1206 73.19 35.01 -32.45
N PHE A 1207 73.14 34.23 -33.52
CA PHE A 1207 74.31 33.79 -34.28
C PHE A 1207 74.39 34.53 -35.60
N THR A 1208 75.57 35.03 -35.90
CA THR A 1208 75.84 35.75 -37.15
C THR A 1208 77.08 35.18 -37.83
N ILE A 1209 76.99 34.89 -39.12
CA ILE A 1209 78.15 34.51 -39.96
C ILE A 1209 78.52 35.71 -40.81
N PHE A 1210 79.72 36.24 -40.59
CA PHE A 1210 80.31 37.28 -41.43
C PHE A 1210 81.04 36.63 -42.60
N THR A 1211 80.58 36.92 -43.81
CA THR A 1211 81.15 36.38 -45.05
C THR A 1211 82.28 37.29 -45.56
N ASP A 1212 83.40 36.70 -45.99
CA ASP A 1212 84.61 37.39 -46.47
C ASP A 1212 85.13 38.49 -45.51
N CYS A 1213 85.29 38.16 -44.22
CA CYS A 1213 85.78 39.09 -43.19
C CYS A 1213 86.95 38.48 -42.40
N ASP A 1214 88.03 39.25 -42.27
CA ASP A 1214 89.25 38.85 -41.55
C ASP A 1214 89.06 38.97 -40.03
N PRO A 1215 89.70 38.12 -39.19
CA PRO A 1215 89.45 38.12 -37.75
C PRO A 1215 89.75 39.44 -37.02
N GLU A 1216 90.66 40.27 -37.54
CA GLU A 1216 90.98 41.57 -36.93
C GLU A 1216 89.92 42.66 -37.17
N ASN A 1217 88.95 42.44 -38.08
CA ASN A 1217 87.97 43.46 -38.49
C ASN A 1217 86.56 43.29 -37.90
N TYR A 1218 86.20 42.14 -37.31
CA TYR A 1218 84.86 41.97 -36.75
C TYR A 1218 84.67 42.71 -35.41
N ASP A 1219 85.72 42.93 -34.61
CA ASP A 1219 85.62 43.67 -33.34
C ASP A 1219 85.17 45.12 -33.54
N ALA A 1220 85.60 45.76 -34.63
CA ALA A 1220 85.13 47.10 -35.01
C ALA A 1220 83.64 47.10 -35.40
N ILE A 1221 83.15 46.01 -36.01
CA ILE A 1221 81.74 45.85 -36.37
C ILE A 1221 80.90 45.62 -35.11
N ILE A 1222 81.37 44.77 -34.19
CA ILE A 1222 80.71 44.51 -32.90
C ILE A 1222 80.58 45.80 -32.09
N LYS A 1223 81.65 46.60 -31.99
CA LYS A 1223 81.63 47.87 -31.26
C LYS A 1223 80.67 48.89 -31.87
N ARG A 1224 80.58 48.95 -33.21
CA ARG A 1224 79.58 49.78 -33.92
C ARG A 1224 78.14 49.34 -33.63
N LEU A 1225 77.90 48.04 -33.53
CA LEU A 1225 76.59 47.49 -33.18
C LEU A 1225 76.24 47.78 -31.72
N GLU A 1226 77.22 47.72 -30.81
CA GLU A 1226 77.05 48.08 -29.40
C GLU A 1226 76.69 49.57 -29.21
N GLU A 1227 77.38 50.47 -29.92
CA GLU A 1227 77.09 51.91 -29.89
C GLU A 1227 75.66 52.20 -30.39
N LYS A 1228 75.26 51.60 -31.52
CA LYS A 1228 73.89 51.72 -32.04
C LYS A 1228 72.83 51.14 -31.10
N TRP A 1229 73.15 50.07 -30.36
CA TRP A 1229 72.21 49.50 -29.41
C TRP A 1229 71.96 50.42 -28.21
N ASN A 1230 73.00 51.14 -27.77
CA ASN A 1230 72.94 52.06 -26.63
C ASN A 1230 72.33 53.45 -26.97
N GLU A 1231 72.08 53.78 -28.24
CA GLU A 1231 71.47 55.07 -28.66
C GLU A 1231 70.00 55.25 -28.23
N ASN A 1232 69.30 54.16 -27.88
CA ASN A 1232 67.91 54.20 -27.47
C ASN A 1232 67.79 54.09 -25.93
N GLU A 1233 67.25 55.11 -25.25
CA GLU A 1233 67.15 55.15 -23.78
C GLU A 1233 66.40 53.94 -23.19
N ALA A 1234 65.46 53.36 -23.95
CA ALA A 1234 64.72 52.15 -23.55
C ALA A 1234 65.62 50.91 -23.38
N ASN A 1235 66.80 50.90 -24.00
CA ASN A 1235 67.76 49.80 -23.96
C ASN A 1235 68.76 49.92 -22.81
N ALA A 1236 68.77 51.04 -22.07
CA ALA A 1236 69.80 51.35 -21.06
C ALA A 1236 69.90 50.33 -19.91
N ASN A 1237 68.83 49.55 -19.69
CA ASN A 1237 68.75 48.52 -18.66
C ASN A 1237 69.27 47.14 -19.13
N TYR A 1238 69.69 46.99 -20.39
CA TYR A 1238 70.16 45.73 -20.97
C TYR A 1238 71.61 45.85 -21.48
N LEU A 1239 72.41 44.81 -21.28
CA LEU A 1239 73.81 44.75 -21.68
C LEU A 1239 73.99 43.73 -22.82
N MET A 1240 74.67 44.13 -23.89
CA MET A 1240 75.05 43.25 -25.00
C MET A 1240 76.40 42.59 -24.69
N LYS A 1241 76.52 41.27 -24.85
CA LYS A 1241 77.78 40.53 -24.82
C LYS A 1241 77.98 39.76 -26.13
N ALA A 1242 79.21 39.73 -26.64
CA ALA A 1242 79.57 39.00 -27.86
C ALA A 1242 80.70 37.98 -27.57
N GLU A 1243 80.56 36.76 -28.11
CA GLU A 1243 81.56 35.69 -28.10
C GLU A 1243 81.95 35.35 -29.55
N THR A 1244 83.25 35.24 -29.85
CA THR A 1244 83.76 34.95 -31.20
C THR A 1244 84.57 33.65 -31.19
N GLU A 1245 84.43 32.84 -32.24
CA GLU A 1245 85.22 31.61 -32.43
C GLU A 1245 85.70 31.54 -33.89
N SER A 1246 87.01 31.59 -34.08
CA SER A 1246 87.67 31.47 -35.39
C SER A 1246 87.79 30.00 -35.78
N VAL A 1247 87.47 29.68 -37.04
CA VAL A 1247 87.55 28.31 -37.58
C VAL A 1247 88.52 28.30 -38.76
N GLU A 1248 89.53 27.42 -38.70
CA GLU A 1248 90.53 27.15 -39.75
C GLU A 1248 90.05 26.20 -40.86
#